data_AF-A0A520MVJ7-F1
#
_entry.id   AF-A0A520MVJ7-F1
#
_cell.length_a   1.000
_cell.length_b   1.000
_cell.length_c   1.000
_cell.angle_alpha   90.00
_cell.angle_beta   90.00
_cell.angle_gamma   90.00
#
_symmetry.space_group_name_H-M   'P 1'
#
loop_
_entity.id
_entity.type
_entity.pdbx_description
1 polymer ?
#
loop_
_entity_poly.entity_id
_entity_poly.type
_entity_poly.pdbx_seq_one_letter_code
_entity_poly.pdbx_strand_id
1 'polypeptide(L)'
;MQTLARISFFSGIFICILGILTILGTYLALKPSLPEIKYVDESELQMPLRVYTKDGVLIGEFGEIKRRSITFDKIPKDIKNAFLAAEDDNFFNHQGISYTGLIRSFIRCLQSSGCQGGGGTITMQVVRGYLLTREQTVIRKIKEIYLALELESNIGKQEIFELYVNKIFLGNRSYGIEAAANTYFDKGLADLDVSESATIAALAQLPSKVNPVKNPRRTELRRNWILSRMLLLGYINQDEYENAISQEIKIAKNINLYAVDAQHLAELVRQEVIDRYGLRAYKEGWSVYTTIDSSSQNIANQSMLDEMYIYDKRHGWREPDNYEDMFNNQEAESLKNQELDIILNDTYFGDDYLDENNIANKVSSLFDLYPYVRTHLKALVLRVSDNEIILLDENFEFKTVQWSNEYSWARKKISIDQLDIRPQGFNDIVSFGDFVYLKVNNDFYSLDQIPEAEASLISINPDSGEIIAYIGGKNFNESNFDRIRLSFPQSGSSFKPFIYSSAFANGYNLSSLINDAPIVFVDENLESAWRPQNYTGEFYGPLSLREALTKSVNIVSIKLLRELGIDKAHEYIEKFGYDQSRLPKDLSLALGSGNFSPAEMVRGYSVIANDGFISDMHFVDTIQDRFGDIIFSHNDYNLQKNNNELNAFPWLDTVEMNIKRPYNILKPLNKKERVIDARISYLMKDVLKGFMKNGVAGRKSKFLNREDIGGKTGTTNDSVSTWFSGFHDDLVTTVWVGTDDFSSLGKDEFGSTIALPIWLNYMDYKLRTLEISKEAIPEDISFVRVNKSTGEIDNDSKDDFYFELFLEENVN
;
A
#
# COMPACT_ATOMS: atom_id res chain seq x y z
N MET A 1 -49.60 32.18 -51.92
CA MET A 1 -49.09 30.81 -51.66
C MET A 1 -47.91 30.42 -52.55
N GLN A 2 -47.95 30.62 -53.88
CA GLN A 2 -46.83 30.24 -54.79
C GLN A 2 -45.50 30.98 -54.53
N THR A 3 -45.53 32.24 -54.09
CA THR A 3 -44.33 33.03 -53.76
C THR A 3 -43.64 32.55 -52.49
N LEU A 4 -44.41 32.19 -51.44
CA LEU A 4 -43.86 31.60 -50.21
C LEU A 4 -43.25 30.22 -50.47
N ALA A 5 -43.89 29.37 -51.30
CA ALA A 5 -43.34 28.07 -51.66
C ALA A 5 -42.01 28.18 -52.44
N ARG A 6 -41.89 29.14 -53.36
CA ARG A 6 -40.63 29.42 -54.08
C ARG A 6 -39.53 29.92 -53.14
N ILE A 7 -39.85 30.86 -52.25
CA ILE A 7 -38.89 31.38 -51.27
C ILE A 7 -38.42 30.23 -50.36
N SER A 8 -39.32 29.43 -49.79
CA SER A 8 -38.94 28.28 -48.97
C SER A 8 -38.09 27.25 -49.72
N PHE A 9 -38.36 27.00 -50.99
CA PHE A 9 -37.57 26.08 -51.82
C PHE A 9 -36.16 26.60 -52.10
N PHE A 10 -36.00 27.86 -52.51
CA PHE A 10 -34.69 28.46 -52.75
C PHE A 10 -33.89 28.67 -51.46
N SER A 11 -34.57 29.05 -50.36
CA SER A 11 -33.97 29.11 -49.03
C SER A 11 -33.48 27.73 -48.58
N GLY A 12 -34.26 26.67 -48.82
CA GLY A 12 -33.86 25.30 -48.53
C GLY A 12 -32.61 24.88 -49.31
N ILE A 13 -32.57 25.15 -50.62
CA ILE A 13 -31.39 24.90 -51.46
C ILE A 13 -30.18 25.68 -50.97
N PHE A 14 -30.36 26.97 -50.64
CA PHE A 14 -29.27 27.80 -50.14
C PHE A 14 -28.70 27.27 -48.82
N ILE A 15 -29.55 26.83 -47.89
CA ILE A 15 -29.13 26.21 -46.62
C ILE A 15 -28.38 24.90 -46.89
N CYS A 16 -28.85 24.06 -47.82
CA CYS A 16 -28.14 22.83 -48.19
C CYS A 16 -26.76 23.10 -48.80
N ILE A 17 -26.65 24.07 -49.72
CA ILE A 17 -25.38 24.45 -50.33
C ILE A 17 -24.42 25.03 -49.28
N LEU A 18 -24.93 25.88 -48.39
CA LEU A 18 -24.14 26.44 -47.29
C LEU A 18 -23.64 25.34 -46.36
N GLY A 19 -24.47 24.34 -46.05
CA GLY A 19 -24.12 23.15 -45.28
C GLY A 19 -23.02 22.31 -45.93
N ILE A 20 -23.13 22.06 -47.24
CA ILE A 20 -22.10 21.32 -48.00
C ILE A 20 -20.78 22.09 -48.01
N LEU A 21 -20.82 23.41 -48.26
CA LEU A 21 -19.63 24.25 -48.28
C LEU A 21 -18.96 24.35 -46.90
N THR A 22 -19.75 24.38 -45.82
CA THR A 22 -19.20 24.34 -44.45
C THR A 22 -18.55 23.01 -44.15
N ILE A 23 -19.20 21.88 -44.45
CA ILE A 23 -18.62 20.53 -44.26
C ILE A 23 -17.33 20.36 -45.08
N LEU A 24 -17.33 20.83 -46.33
CA LEU A 24 -16.14 20.75 -47.20
C LEU A 24 -15.02 21.66 -46.70
N GLY A 25 -15.35 22.88 -46.28
CA GLY A 25 -14.40 23.83 -45.69
C GLY A 25 -13.77 23.30 -44.41
N THR A 26 -14.55 22.69 -43.52
CA THR A 26 -14.04 22.09 -42.29
C THR A 26 -13.18 20.86 -42.56
N TYR A 27 -13.57 20.01 -43.53
CA TYR A 27 -12.76 18.86 -43.94
C TYR A 27 -11.40 19.31 -44.49
N LEU A 28 -11.38 20.28 -45.43
CA LEU A 28 -10.13 20.77 -46.01
C LEU A 28 -9.23 21.47 -44.99
N ALA A 29 -9.81 22.20 -44.03
CA ALA A 29 -9.06 22.84 -42.95
C ALA A 29 -8.44 21.82 -41.97
N LEU A 30 -9.15 20.72 -41.68
CA LEU A 30 -8.70 19.72 -40.71
C LEU A 30 -7.87 18.59 -41.32
N LYS A 31 -8.00 18.31 -42.62
CA LYS A 31 -7.29 17.24 -43.34
C LYS A 31 -5.78 17.22 -43.08
N PRO A 32 -5.04 18.35 -43.09
CA PRO A 32 -3.60 18.35 -42.80
C PRO A 32 -3.26 17.89 -41.37
N SER A 33 -4.23 17.92 -40.46
CA SER A 33 -4.09 17.57 -39.04
C SER A 33 -4.72 16.21 -38.70
N LEU A 34 -5.19 15.47 -39.71
CA LEU A 34 -5.68 14.09 -39.53
C LEU A 34 -4.48 13.13 -39.63
N PRO A 35 -4.31 12.22 -38.66
CA PRO A 35 -3.29 11.19 -38.71
C PRO A 35 -3.56 10.20 -39.86
N GLU A 36 -2.49 9.69 -40.48
CA GLU A 36 -2.62 8.60 -41.45
C GLU A 36 -3.10 7.32 -40.76
N ILE A 37 -4.03 6.61 -41.41
CA ILE A 37 -4.49 5.30 -40.98
C ILE A 37 -3.39 4.29 -41.31
N LYS A 38 -2.41 4.13 -40.41
CA LYS A 38 -1.50 2.98 -40.44
C LYS A 38 -2.07 1.90 -39.54
N TYR A 39 -2.33 0.73 -40.12
CA TYR A 39 -2.63 -0.47 -39.34
C TYR A 39 -1.39 -0.79 -38.50
N VAL A 40 -1.44 -0.44 -37.21
CA VAL A 40 -0.41 -0.88 -36.27
C VAL A 40 -0.71 -2.36 -35.99
N ASP A 41 0.08 -3.25 -36.59
CA ASP A 41 0.05 -4.68 -36.26
C ASP A 41 0.61 -4.85 -34.85
N GLU A 42 -0.27 -4.69 -33.87
CA GLU A 42 -0.01 -4.79 -32.43
C GLU A 42 -0.44 -6.17 -31.91
N SER A 43 -0.26 -7.23 -32.71
CA SER A 43 -0.64 -8.61 -32.38
C SER A 43 0.21 -9.25 -31.25
N GLU A 44 1.10 -8.50 -30.61
CA GLU A 44 1.94 -8.99 -29.54
C GLU A 44 1.13 -9.21 -28.24
N LEU A 45 1.10 -10.46 -27.80
CA LEU A 45 0.67 -10.85 -26.47
C LEU A 45 1.44 -10.04 -25.41
N GLN A 46 0.74 -9.34 -24.53
CA GLN A 46 1.34 -8.67 -23.36
C GLN A 46 0.83 -9.37 -22.10
N MET A 47 1.78 -9.86 -21.31
CA MET A 47 1.49 -10.42 -19.99
C MET A 47 2.06 -9.47 -18.93
N PRO A 48 1.35 -9.26 -17.82
CA PRO A 48 1.85 -8.38 -16.77
C PRO A 48 3.14 -8.93 -16.15
N LEU A 49 3.98 -8.03 -15.68
CA LEU A 49 5.04 -8.32 -14.71
C LEU A 49 4.39 -8.87 -13.44
N ARG A 50 4.88 -10.00 -12.94
CA ARG A 50 4.40 -10.62 -11.72
C ARG A 50 5.47 -10.59 -10.64
N VAL A 51 5.06 -10.28 -9.43
CA VAL A 51 5.93 -10.27 -8.25
C VAL A 51 5.46 -11.33 -7.27
N TYR A 52 6.37 -12.19 -6.87
CA TYR A 52 6.15 -13.33 -6.00
C TYR A 52 6.99 -13.22 -4.72
N THR A 53 6.49 -13.79 -3.63
CA THR A 53 7.30 -14.11 -2.45
C THR A 53 8.35 -15.18 -2.78
N LYS A 54 9.31 -15.39 -1.88
CA LYS A 54 10.36 -16.43 -2.00
C LYS A 54 9.76 -17.83 -2.17
N ASP A 55 8.62 -18.09 -1.54
CA ASP A 55 7.86 -19.33 -1.62
C ASP A 55 6.82 -19.38 -2.77
N GLY A 56 6.82 -18.39 -3.68
CA GLY A 56 6.05 -18.42 -4.92
C GLY A 56 4.61 -17.92 -4.83
N VAL A 57 4.24 -17.20 -3.76
CA VAL A 57 2.91 -16.59 -3.62
C VAL A 57 2.88 -15.25 -4.36
N LEU A 58 1.90 -15.07 -5.23
CA LEU A 58 1.73 -13.83 -5.99
C LEU A 58 1.31 -12.67 -5.07
N ILE A 59 2.06 -11.57 -5.11
CA ILE A 59 1.84 -10.36 -4.29
C ILE A 59 1.68 -9.08 -5.11
N GLY A 60 1.91 -9.15 -6.43
CA GLY A 60 1.75 -8.00 -7.32
C GLY A 60 1.69 -8.40 -8.79
N GLU A 61 0.80 -7.76 -9.55
CA GLU A 61 0.76 -7.82 -11.01
C GLU A 61 0.68 -6.42 -11.61
N PHE A 62 1.55 -6.15 -12.58
CA PHE A 62 1.74 -4.83 -13.16
C PHE A 62 1.84 -4.87 -14.68
N GLY A 63 1.17 -3.94 -15.35
CA GLY A 63 1.11 -3.87 -16.81
C GLY A 63 -0.27 -4.24 -17.37
N GLU A 64 -0.46 -3.98 -18.65
CA GLU A 64 -1.70 -4.29 -19.37
C GLU A 64 -1.73 -5.76 -19.78
N ILE A 65 -2.93 -6.37 -19.73
CA ILE A 65 -3.17 -7.72 -20.23
C ILE A 65 -3.70 -7.58 -21.66
N LYS A 66 -2.90 -8.04 -22.63
CA LYS A 66 -3.31 -8.16 -24.04
C LYS A 66 -3.22 -9.61 -24.48
N ARG A 67 -4.34 -10.14 -24.96
CA ARG A 67 -4.43 -11.51 -25.50
C ARG A 67 -4.27 -11.48 -27.03
N ARG A 68 -4.16 -12.66 -27.66
CA ARG A 68 -4.12 -12.76 -29.13
C ARG A 68 -5.41 -12.18 -29.70
N SER A 69 -5.29 -11.45 -30.80
CA SER A 69 -6.46 -10.96 -31.53
C SER A 69 -7.32 -12.13 -31.98
N ILE A 70 -8.63 -12.02 -31.73
CA ILE A 70 -9.63 -12.95 -32.23
C ILE A 70 -10.27 -12.39 -33.50
N THR A 71 -10.40 -13.23 -34.52
CA THR A 71 -11.08 -12.91 -35.78
C THR A 71 -12.59 -12.98 -35.59
N PHE A 72 -13.36 -12.22 -36.36
CA PHE A 72 -14.82 -12.02 -36.21
C PHE A 72 -15.61 -13.32 -36.18
N ASP A 73 -15.20 -14.27 -37.02
CA ASP A 73 -15.83 -15.59 -37.14
C ASP A 73 -15.68 -16.46 -35.89
N LYS A 74 -14.60 -16.26 -35.13
CA LYS A 74 -14.31 -17.00 -33.90
C LYS A 74 -14.95 -16.37 -32.67
N ILE A 75 -15.42 -15.13 -32.76
CA ILE A 75 -16.14 -14.48 -31.67
C ILE A 75 -17.49 -15.19 -31.49
N PRO A 76 -17.86 -15.63 -30.28
CA PRO A 76 -19.16 -16.21 -30.00
C PRO A 76 -20.32 -15.28 -30.36
N LYS A 77 -21.48 -15.86 -30.66
CA LYS A 77 -22.67 -15.09 -31.07
C LYS A 77 -23.18 -14.19 -29.95
N ASP A 78 -23.19 -14.68 -28.71
CA ASP A 78 -23.79 -13.97 -27.58
C ASP A 78 -23.02 -12.71 -27.22
N ILE A 79 -21.69 -12.78 -27.15
CA ILE A 79 -20.86 -11.59 -26.91
C ILE A 79 -20.91 -10.61 -28.09
N LYS A 80 -20.98 -11.08 -29.34
CA LYS A 80 -21.23 -10.18 -30.50
C LYS A 80 -22.54 -9.41 -30.32
N ASN A 81 -23.62 -10.14 -30.03
CA ASN A 81 -24.95 -9.57 -29.85
C ASN A 81 -25.02 -8.63 -28.65
N ALA A 82 -24.33 -8.95 -27.55
CA ALA A 82 -24.26 -8.11 -26.36
C ALA A 82 -23.60 -6.76 -26.65
N PHE A 83 -22.45 -6.73 -27.33
CA PHE A 83 -21.80 -5.48 -27.72
C PHE A 83 -22.63 -4.67 -28.72
N LEU A 84 -23.29 -5.31 -29.67
CA LEU A 84 -24.22 -4.63 -30.60
C LEU A 84 -25.42 -4.03 -29.86
N ALA A 85 -26.02 -4.77 -28.92
CA ALA A 85 -27.14 -4.29 -28.12
C ALA A 85 -26.73 -3.14 -27.17
N ALA A 86 -25.50 -3.17 -26.65
CA ALA A 86 -24.96 -2.19 -25.72
C ALA A 86 -24.55 -0.87 -26.38
N GLU A 87 -23.94 -0.93 -27.57
CA GLU A 87 -23.28 0.22 -28.21
C GLU A 87 -23.98 0.71 -29.47
N ASP A 88 -24.24 -0.18 -30.44
CA ASP A 88 -24.63 0.18 -31.81
C ASP A 88 -25.42 -0.97 -32.48
N ASP A 89 -26.73 -0.97 -32.27
CA ASP A 89 -27.65 -2.01 -32.75
C ASP A 89 -27.81 -2.02 -34.28
N ASN A 90 -27.43 -0.93 -34.95
CA ASN A 90 -27.49 -0.78 -36.40
C ASN A 90 -26.09 -0.72 -37.06
N PHE A 91 -25.06 -1.20 -36.35
CA PHE A 91 -23.66 -1.08 -36.76
C PHE A 91 -23.39 -1.52 -38.19
N PHE A 92 -23.93 -2.66 -38.61
CA PHE A 92 -23.68 -3.22 -39.95
C PHE A 92 -24.37 -2.47 -41.10
N ASN A 93 -25.30 -1.57 -40.81
CA ASN A 93 -26.15 -0.95 -41.83
C ASN A 93 -25.86 0.54 -42.07
N HIS A 94 -25.11 1.21 -41.19
CA HIS A 94 -24.70 2.62 -41.39
C HIS A 94 -23.28 2.74 -41.96
N GLN A 95 -22.90 3.94 -42.42
CA GLN A 95 -21.58 4.23 -42.96
C GLN A 95 -20.81 5.18 -42.04
N GLY A 96 -19.97 4.64 -41.16
CA GLY A 96 -19.07 5.34 -40.24
C GLY A 96 -19.79 5.96 -39.05
N ILE A 97 -20.90 6.62 -39.31
CA ILE A 97 -21.67 7.42 -38.35
C ILE A 97 -23.16 7.07 -38.40
N SER A 98 -23.81 7.18 -37.24
CA SER A 98 -25.26 7.09 -37.14
C SER A 98 -25.87 8.49 -37.17
N TYR A 99 -26.50 8.86 -38.27
CA TYR A 99 -27.13 10.18 -38.43
C TYR A 99 -28.24 10.41 -37.40
N THR A 100 -29.05 9.39 -37.13
CA THR A 100 -30.11 9.44 -36.11
C THR A 100 -29.50 9.55 -34.70
N GLY A 101 -28.38 8.86 -34.44
CA GLY A 101 -27.63 8.96 -33.17
C GLY A 101 -27.02 10.35 -32.94
N LEU A 102 -26.43 10.95 -33.97
CA LEU A 102 -25.87 12.31 -33.90
C LEU A 102 -26.95 13.37 -33.67
N ILE A 103 -28.08 13.27 -34.38
CA ILE A 103 -29.22 14.19 -34.18
C ILE A 103 -29.82 14.04 -32.78
N ARG A 104 -29.99 12.80 -32.30
CA ARG A 104 -30.47 12.51 -30.93
C ARG A 104 -29.54 13.09 -29.87
N SER A 105 -28.23 12.90 -30.04
CA SER A 105 -27.21 13.45 -29.15
C SER A 105 -27.20 14.98 -29.15
N PHE A 106 -27.37 15.59 -30.32
CA PHE A 106 -27.47 17.05 -30.46
C PHE A 106 -28.71 17.62 -29.77
N ILE A 107 -29.87 16.96 -29.89
CA ILE A 107 -31.11 17.36 -29.19
C ILE A 107 -30.95 17.22 -27.67
N ARG A 108 -30.32 16.14 -27.18
CA ARG A 108 -29.99 15.95 -25.75
C ARG A 108 -29.11 17.08 -25.21
N CYS A 109 -28.09 17.48 -25.98
CA CYS A 109 -27.22 18.61 -25.62
C CYS A 109 -27.94 19.95 -25.45
N LEU A 110 -29.12 20.12 -26.04
CA LEU A 110 -29.95 21.34 -25.91
C LEU A 110 -30.90 21.28 -24.69
N GLN A 111 -30.96 20.16 -23.97
CA GLN A 111 -31.75 20.00 -22.75
C GLN A 111 -30.96 20.45 -21.51
N SER A 112 -31.68 20.74 -20.41
CA SER A 112 -31.11 21.19 -19.14
C SER A 112 -30.18 20.19 -18.45
N SER A 113 -30.23 18.90 -18.84
CA SER A 113 -29.36 17.82 -18.35
C SER A 113 -27.95 17.81 -18.97
N GLY A 114 -27.68 18.69 -19.94
CA GLY A 114 -26.37 18.84 -20.58
C GLY A 114 -26.04 17.77 -21.63
N CYS A 115 -24.83 17.86 -22.21
CA CYS A 115 -24.33 16.89 -23.19
C CYS A 115 -23.87 15.59 -22.53
N GLN A 116 -24.80 14.66 -22.28
CA GLN A 116 -24.46 13.29 -21.90
C GLN A 116 -24.42 12.38 -23.14
N GLY A 117 -23.52 11.37 -23.12
CA GLY A 117 -23.16 10.54 -24.27
C GLY A 117 -24.32 9.84 -24.99
N GLY A 118 -24.04 9.27 -26.18
CA GLY A 118 -25.02 8.49 -26.96
C GLY A 118 -25.04 8.71 -28.49
N GLY A 119 -24.03 9.39 -29.07
CA GLY A 119 -23.97 9.65 -30.51
C GLY A 119 -22.77 9.04 -31.26
N GLY A 120 -21.95 8.20 -30.61
CA GLY A 120 -20.75 7.61 -31.21
C GLY A 120 -20.95 6.14 -31.60
N THR A 121 -20.71 5.81 -32.86
CA THR A 121 -20.74 4.43 -33.39
C THR A 121 -19.50 3.64 -32.98
N ILE A 122 -19.52 2.31 -33.11
CA ILE A 122 -18.33 1.46 -32.87
C ILE A 122 -17.13 1.95 -33.70
N THR A 123 -17.33 2.31 -34.97
CA THR A 123 -16.28 2.84 -35.85
C THR A 123 -15.65 4.13 -35.31
N MET A 124 -16.48 5.05 -34.80
CA MET A 124 -15.98 6.26 -34.16
C MET A 124 -15.17 5.94 -32.89
N GLN A 125 -15.55 4.89 -32.14
CA GLN A 125 -14.82 4.45 -30.97
C GLN A 125 -13.47 3.82 -31.32
N VAL A 126 -13.39 3.04 -32.41
CA VAL A 126 -12.13 2.49 -32.95
C VAL A 126 -11.18 3.63 -33.31
N VAL A 127 -11.63 4.57 -34.13
CA VAL A 127 -10.83 5.75 -34.51
C VAL A 127 -10.33 6.51 -33.29
N ARG A 128 -11.21 6.74 -32.32
CA ARG A 128 -10.86 7.40 -31.06
C ARG A 128 -9.77 6.65 -30.29
N GLY A 129 -9.80 5.32 -30.28
CA GLY A 129 -8.84 4.47 -29.58
C GLY A 129 -7.51 4.29 -30.31
N TYR A 130 -7.50 4.32 -31.65
CA TYR A 130 -6.30 4.05 -32.46
C TYR A 130 -5.56 5.30 -32.94
N LEU A 131 -6.26 6.41 -33.20
CA LEU A 131 -5.72 7.51 -34.01
C LEU A 131 -5.72 8.86 -33.31
N LEU A 132 -6.54 9.06 -32.27
CA LEU A 132 -6.75 10.39 -31.67
C LEU A 132 -6.28 10.46 -30.22
N THR A 133 -5.88 11.65 -29.79
CA THR A 133 -5.55 11.95 -28.38
C THR A 133 -6.82 12.02 -27.52
N ARG A 134 -6.66 11.89 -26.19
CA ARG A 134 -7.78 11.78 -25.22
C ARG A 134 -8.53 13.10 -24.92
N GLU A 135 -8.17 14.23 -25.51
CA GLU A 135 -8.74 15.55 -25.19
C GLU A 135 -10.18 15.76 -25.69
N GLN A 136 -11.14 16.07 -24.84
CA GLN A 136 -12.55 16.23 -25.24
C GLN A 136 -12.87 17.61 -25.85
N THR A 137 -12.52 17.82 -27.13
CA THR A 137 -12.89 19.03 -27.88
C THR A 137 -13.91 18.76 -28.99
N VAL A 138 -14.71 19.78 -29.36
CA VAL A 138 -15.64 19.71 -30.51
C VAL A 138 -14.87 19.41 -31.81
N ILE A 139 -13.68 19.97 -31.95
CA ILE A 139 -12.78 19.74 -33.09
C ILE A 139 -12.38 18.26 -33.16
N ARG A 140 -12.03 17.62 -32.03
CA ARG A 140 -11.75 16.18 -32.00
C ARG A 140 -12.96 15.37 -32.45
N LYS A 141 -14.18 15.73 -32.04
CA LYS A 141 -15.39 15.02 -32.46
C LYS A 141 -15.63 15.07 -33.96
N ILE A 142 -15.32 16.20 -34.59
CA ILE A 142 -15.37 16.35 -36.06
C ILE A 142 -14.27 15.48 -36.72
N LYS A 143 -13.05 15.43 -36.14
CA LYS A 143 -11.99 14.52 -36.62
C LYS A 143 -12.39 13.05 -36.52
N GLU A 144 -13.05 12.64 -35.43
CA GLU A 144 -13.60 11.27 -35.27
C GLU A 144 -14.57 10.92 -36.40
N ILE A 145 -15.48 11.83 -36.75
CA ILE A 145 -16.47 11.62 -37.82
C ILE A 145 -15.78 11.38 -39.16
N TYR A 146 -14.84 12.25 -39.55
CA TYR A 146 -14.15 12.12 -40.83
C TYR A 146 -13.30 10.86 -40.91
N LEU A 147 -12.52 10.57 -39.87
CA LEU A 147 -11.71 9.36 -39.81
C LEU A 147 -12.57 8.09 -39.75
N ALA A 148 -13.76 8.12 -39.14
CA ALA A 148 -14.66 6.97 -39.12
C ALA A 148 -15.24 6.67 -40.51
N LEU A 149 -15.61 7.71 -41.27
CA LEU A 149 -16.03 7.58 -42.66
C LEU A 149 -14.89 7.07 -43.55
N GLU A 150 -13.67 7.57 -43.34
CA GLU A 150 -12.49 7.13 -44.09
C GLU A 150 -12.11 5.68 -43.77
N LEU A 151 -12.13 5.30 -42.48
CA LEU A 151 -11.83 3.94 -42.04
C LEU A 151 -12.79 2.91 -42.67
N GLU A 152 -14.10 3.20 -42.65
CA GLU A 152 -15.10 2.31 -43.27
C GLU A 152 -15.05 2.24 -44.80
N SER A 153 -14.44 3.23 -45.45
CA SER A 153 -14.19 3.15 -46.89
C SER A 153 -13.03 2.22 -47.24
N ASN A 154 -12.16 1.93 -46.27
CA ASN A 154 -10.92 1.17 -46.46
C ASN A 154 -11.01 -0.28 -45.97
N ILE A 155 -11.76 -0.54 -44.88
CA ILE A 155 -11.91 -1.89 -44.29
C ILE A 155 -13.37 -2.26 -44.03
N GLY A 156 -13.64 -3.57 -44.00
CA GLY A 156 -14.99 -4.10 -43.82
C GLY A 156 -15.52 -3.94 -42.39
N LYS A 157 -16.85 -3.93 -42.22
CA LYS A 157 -17.51 -3.84 -40.90
C LYS A 157 -17.08 -4.92 -39.91
N GLN A 158 -16.86 -6.15 -40.40
CA GLN A 158 -16.40 -7.26 -39.56
C GLN A 158 -15.00 -6.97 -39.00
N GLU A 159 -14.08 -6.50 -39.83
CA GLU A 159 -12.72 -6.13 -39.44
C GLU A 159 -12.70 -4.94 -38.47
N ILE A 160 -13.58 -3.95 -38.65
CA ILE A 160 -13.74 -2.84 -37.69
C ILE A 160 -14.23 -3.36 -36.34
N PHE A 161 -15.18 -4.29 -36.34
CA PHE A 161 -15.66 -4.91 -35.11
C PHE A 161 -14.54 -5.71 -34.42
N GLU A 162 -13.71 -6.44 -35.17
CA GLU A 162 -12.51 -7.11 -34.64
C GLU A 162 -11.54 -6.12 -33.99
N LEU A 163 -11.21 -5.03 -34.68
CA LEU A 163 -10.31 -3.99 -34.15
C LEU A 163 -10.85 -3.38 -32.86
N TYR A 164 -12.16 -3.22 -32.77
CA TYR A 164 -12.85 -2.68 -31.59
C TYR A 164 -12.74 -3.63 -30.39
N VAL A 165 -13.28 -4.85 -30.52
CA VAL A 165 -13.42 -5.79 -29.40
C VAL A 165 -12.08 -6.36 -28.94
N ASN A 166 -11.03 -6.35 -29.76
CA ASN A 166 -9.70 -6.79 -29.35
C ASN A 166 -8.90 -5.70 -28.61
N LYS A 167 -9.26 -4.42 -28.74
CA LYS A 167 -8.48 -3.31 -28.15
C LYS A 167 -9.23 -2.49 -27.13
N ILE A 168 -10.56 -2.62 -27.03
CA ILE A 168 -11.32 -1.88 -26.03
C ILE A 168 -10.81 -2.18 -24.62
N PHE A 169 -10.59 -1.13 -23.83
CA PHE A 169 -10.25 -1.28 -22.41
C PHE A 169 -11.51 -1.62 -21.63
N LEU A 170 -11.52 -2.77 -20.96
CA LEU A 170 -12.68 -3.30 -20.24
C LEU A 170 -12.47 -3.31 -18.72
N GLY A 171 -11.53 -2.52 -18.21
CA GLY A 171 -11.25 -2.45 -16.77
C GLY A 171 -10.23 -3.50 -16.30
N ASN A 172 -9.76 -3.35 -15.07
CA ASN A 172 -8.84 -4.27 -14.39
C ASN A 172 -7.67 -4.74 -15.26
N ARG A 173 -7.01 -3.78 -15.93
CA ARG A 173 -5.85 -3.99 -16.83
C ARG A 173 -6.17 -4.80 -18.09
N SER A 174 -7.43 -5.16 -18.35
CA SER A 174 -7.86 -5.98 -19.50
C SER A 174 -8.11 -5.13 -20.74
N TYR A 175 -7.38 -5.43 -21.81
CA TYR A 175 -7.63 -4.91 -23.15
C TYR A 175 -8.13 -6.02 -24.06
N GLY A 176 -9.35 -5.83 -24.55
CA GLY A 176 -10.06 -6.75 -25.41
C GLY A 176 -10.87 -7.81 -24.66
N ILE A 177 -11.86 -8.36 -25.36
CA ILE A 177 -12.87 -9.28 -24.80
C ILE A 177 -12.27 -10.58 -24.28
N GLU A 178 -11.22 -11.12 -24.90
CA GLU A 178 -10.54 -12.34 -24.43
C GLU A 178 -9.80 -12.09 -23.10
N ALA A 179 -9.15 -10.93 -22.96
CA ALA A 179 -8.49 -10.55 -21.72
C ALA A 179 -9.50 -10.37 -20.59
N ALA A 180 -10.65 -9.74 -20.88
CA ALA A 180 -11.72 -9.54 -19.92
C ALA A 180 -12.39 -10.85 -19.50
N ALA A 181 -12.68 -11.76 -20.43
CA ALA A 181 -13.26 -13.07 -20.14
C ALA A 181 -12.39 -13.87 -19.15
N ASN A 182 -11.08 -13.90 -19.39
CA ASN A 182 -10.16 -14.56 -18.50
C ASN A 182 -10.01 -13.82 -17.16
N THR A 183 -9.91 -12.48 -17.17
CA THR A 183 -9.74 -11.69 -15.93
C THR A 183 -10.96 -11.81 -15.02
N TYR A 184 -12.17 -11.69 -15.55
CA TYR A 184 -13.40 -11.63 -14.75
C TYR A 184 -14.01 -12.99 -14.47
N PHE A 185 -13.87 -13.98 -15.35
CA PHE A 185 -14.56 -15.28 -15.23
C PHE A 185 -13.63 -16.50 -15.29
N ASP A 186 -12.32 -16.30 -15.49
CA ASP A 186 -11.33 -17.37 -15.73
C ASP A 186 -11.75 -18.35 -16.85
N LYS A 187 -12.40 -17.80 -17.89
CA LYS A 187 -12.95 -18.53 -19.03
C LYS A 187 -12.36 -18.04 -20.36
N GLY A 188 -12.34 -18.91 -21.35
CA GLY A 188 -12.20 -18.51 -22.76
C GLY A 188 -13.53 -17.99 -23.30
N LEU A 189 -13.49 -17.22 -24.40
CA LEU A 189 -14.72 -16.64 -24.98
C LEU A 189 -15.80 -17.68 -25.29
N ALA A 190 -15.42 -18.87 -25.77
CA ALA A 190 -16.36 -19.92 -26.15
C ALA A 190 -17.15 -20.51 -24.97
N ASP A 191 -16.67 -20.33 -23.74
CA ASP A 191 -17.28 -20.87 -22.52
C ASP A 191 -18.13 -19.84 -21.77
N LEU A 192 -18.23 -18.61 -22.30
CA LEU A 192 -19.06 -17.55 -21.73
C LEU A 192 -20.53 -17.82 -22.00
N ASP A 193 -21.36 -17.66 -20.98
CA ASP A 193 -22.81 -17.63 -21.16
C ASP A 193 -23.32 -16.23 -21.56
N VAL A 194 -24.64 -16.12 -21.75
CA VAL A 194 -25.31 -14.88 -22.15
C VAL A 194 -25.16 -13.79 -21.07
N SER A 195 -25.21 -14.15 -19.79
CA SER A 195 -25.11 -13.21 -18.66
C SER A 195 -23.70 -12.65 -18.53
N GLU A 196 -22.68 -13.52 -18.65
CA GLU A 196 -21.26 -13.15 -18.66
C GLU A 196 -20.92 -12.30 -19.89
N SER A 197 -21.45 -12.66 -21.07
CA SER A 197 -21.29 -11.88 -22.31
C SER A 197 -21.86 -10.46 -22.18
N ALA A 198 -23.06 -10.33 -21.61
CA ALA A 198 -23.67 -9.03 -21.31
C ALA A 198 -22.88 -8.25 -20.24
N THR A 199 -22.30 -8.95 -19.26
CA THR A 199 -21.44 -8.34 -18.24
C THR A 199 -20.17 -7.75 -18.85
N ILE A 200 -19.50 -8.47 -19.77
CA ILE A 200 -18.32 -7.93 -20.47
C ILE A 200 -18.70 -6.71 -21.32
N ALA A 201 -19.82 -6.79 -22.06
CA ALA A 201 -20.30 -5.67 -22.85
C ALA A 201 -20.68 -4.44 -21.99
N ALA A 202 -21.13 -4.65 -20.75
CA ALA A 202 -21.44 -3.57 -19.80
C ALA A 202 -20.22 -2.66 -19.50
N LEU A 203 -19.01 -3.19 -19.63
CA LEU A 203 -17.76 -2.49 -19.33
C LEU A 203 -17.33 -1.54 -20.45
N ALA A 204 -17.85 -1.67 -21.66
CA ALA A 204 -17.34 -0.99 -22.86
C ALA A 204 -17.34 0.55 -22.76
N GLN A 205 -18.45 1.14 -22.30
CA GLN A 205 -18.58 2.59 -22.16
C GLN A 205 -17.97 3.15 -20.87
N LEU A 206 -18.07 2.39 -19.78
CA LEU A 206 -17.77 2.86 -18.42
C LEU A 206 -16.97 1.83 -17.61
N PRO A 207 -15.77 1.42 -18.09
CA PRO A 207 -15.02 0.28 -17.54
C PRO A 207 -14.56 0.47 -16.09
N SER A 208 -14.52 1.72 -15.61
CA SER A 208 -14.20 2.06 -14.21
C SER A 208 -15.44 2.20 -13.33
N LYS A 209 -16.56 2.74 -13.86
CA LYS A 209 -17.80 2.98 -13.07
C LYS A 209 -18.68 1.74 -12.96
N VAL A 210 -18.66 0.88 -13.98
CA VAL A 210 -19.50 -0.32 -14.13
C VAL A 210 -18.62 -1.57 -14.01
N ASN A 211 -17.64 -1.52 -13.13
CA ASN A 211 -16.66 -2.60 -12.98
C ASN A 211 -17.18 -3.62 -11.97
N PRO A 212 -17.30 -4.92 -12.29
CA PRO A 212 -17.92 -5.89 -11.39
C PRO A 212 -17.12 -6.14 -10.11
N VAL A 213 -15.84 -5.75 -10.07
CA VAL A 213 -15.00 -5.90 -8.88
C VAL A 213 -15.12 -4.69 -7.96
N LYS A 214 -15.27 -3.49 -8.52
CA LYS A 214 -15.41 -2.26 -7.73
C LYS A 214 -16.85 -1.96 -7.36
N ASN A 215 -17.77 -2.24 -8.28
CA ASN A 215 -19.20 -1.94 -8.15
C ASN A 215 -20.04 -3.05 -8.82
N PRO A 216 -20.23 -4.18 -8.11
CA PRO A 216 -21.00 -5.32 -8.62
C PRO A 216 -22.41 -4.92 -9.05
N ARG A 217 -23.07 -4.09 -8.24
CA ARG A 217 -24.45 -3.67 -8.48
C ARG A 217 -24.63 -2.82 -9.74
N ARG A 218 -23.82 -1.78 -9.94
CA ARG A 218 -23.88 -0.99 -11.19
C ARG A 218 -23.64 -1.88 -12.41
N THR A 219 -22.77 -2.86 -12.26
CA THR A 219 -22.51 -3.85 -13.31
C THR A 219 -23.74 -4.70 -13.59
N GLU A 220 -24.43 -5.18 -12.56
CA GLU A 220 -25.66 -5.94 -12.68
C GLU A 220 -26.78 -5.14 -13.37
N LEU A 221 -27.01 -3.90 -12.96
CA LEU A 221 -28.01 -3.02 -13.57
C LEU A 221 -27.71 -2.80 -15.06
N ARG A 222 -26.46 -2.50 -15.40
CA ARG A 222 -26.04 -2.31 -16.79
C ARG A 222 -26.15 -3.59 -17.61
N ARG A 223 -25.75 -4.74 -17.04
CA ARG A 223 -25.92 -6.06 -17.65
C ARG A 223 -27.38 -6.34 -17.94
N ASN A 224 -28.27 -6.15 -16.98
CA ASN A 224 -29.71 -6.42 -17.13
C ASN A 224 -30.35 -5.50 -18.19
N TRP A 225 -29.92 -4.25 -18.28
CA TRP A 225 -30.31 -3.34 -19.37
C TRP A 225 -29.84 -3.85 -20.75
N ILE A 226 -28.62 -4.38 -20.85
CA ILE A 226 -28.12 -4.98 -22.11
C ILE A 226 -28.94 -6.22 -22.46
N LEU A 227 -29.22 -7.09 -21.49
CA LEU A 227 -30.05 -8.28 -21.68
C LEU A 227 -31.46 -7.93 -22.17
N SER A 228 -32.09 -6.87 -21.64
CA SER A 228 -33.41 -6.43 -22.09
C SER A 228 -33.38 -5.90 -23.51
N ARG A 229 -32.30 -5.20 -23.90
CA ARG A 229 -32.05 -4.78 -25.27
C ARG A 229 -31.82 -5.96 -26.21
N MET A 230 -31.08 -6.98 -25.77
CA MET A 230 -30.89 -8.22 -26.54
C MET A 230 -32.22 -8.94 -26.80
N LEU A 231 -33.12 -8.98 -25.81
CA LEU A 231 -34.48 -9.52 -25.98
C LEU A 231 -35.30 -8.68 -26.98
N LEU A 232 -35.32 -7.36 -26.83
CA LEU A 232 -36.05 -6.44 -27.73
C LEU A 232 -35.59 -6.52 -29.19
N LEU A 233 -34.29 -6.74 -29.40
CA LEU A 233 -33.69 -6.89 -30.73
C LEU A 233 -33.83 -8.32 -31.29
N GLY A 234 -34.41 -9.25 -30.51
CA GLY A 234 -34.59 -10.65 -30.91
C GLY A 234 -33.29 -11.46 -30.97
N TYR A 235 -32.25 -11.03 -30.24
CA TYR A 235 -30.99 -11.76 -30.12
C TYR A 235 -31.07 -12.96 -29.17
N ILE A 236 -31.94 -12.86 -28.16
CA ILE A 236 -32.26 -13.91 -27.19
C ILE A 236 -33.78 -14.03 -27.06
N ASN A 237 -34.26 -15.18 -26.60
CA ASN A 237 -35.67 -15.41 -26.29
C ASN A 237 -36.01 -15.08 -24.82
N GLN A 238 -37.30 -15.18 -24.47
CA GLN A 238 -37.78 -14.85 -23.12
C GLN A 238 -37.18 -15.75 -22.04
N ASP A 239 -37.06 -17.06 -22.28
CA ASP A 239 -36.52 -18.02 -21.31
C ASP A 239 -35.02 -17.77 -21.06
N GLU A 240 -34.26 -17.45 -22.13
CA GLU A 240 -32.85 -17.06 -22.03
C GLU A 240 -32.67 -15.76 -21.25
N TYR A 241 -33.54 -14.77 -21.48
CA TYR A 241 -33.55 -13.51 -20.75
C TYR A 241 -33.81 -13.72 -19.26
N GLU A 242 -34.87 -14.46 -18.91
CA GLU A 242 -35.26 -14.73 -17.52
C GLU A 242 -34.17 -15.53 -16.77
N ASN A 243 -33.55 -16.51 -17.43
CA ASN A 243 -32.41 -17.23 -16.86
C ASN A 243 -31.21 -16.29 -16.64
N ALA A 244 -30.81 -15.51 -17.65
CA ALA A 244 -29.62 -14.66 -17.59
C ALA A 244 -29.71 -13.56 -16.52
N ILE A 245 -30.90 -12.95 -16.30
CA ILE A 245 -31.09 -11.94 -15.25
C ILE A 245 -31.09 -12.54 -13.84
N SER A 246 -31.49 -13.81 -13.69
CA SER A 246 -31.53 -14.50 -12.41
C SER A 246 -30.16 -14.98 -11.92
N GLN A 247 -29.16 -14.99 -12.81
CA GLN A 247 -27.80 -15.42 -12.49
C GLN A 247 -27.05 -14.31 -11.75
N GLU A 248 -26.41 -14.67 -10.65
CA GLU A 248 -25.47 -13.80 -9.92
C GLU A 248 -24.16 -13.65 -10.72
N ILE A 249 -23.58 -12.43 -10.74
CA ILE A 249 -22.28 -12.18 -11.39
C ILE A 249 -21.16 -12.75 -10.52
N LYS A 250 -20.77 -14.01 -10.80
CA LYS A 250 -19.68 -14.67 -10.09
C LYS A 250 -18.33 -14.33 -10.71
N ILE A 251 -17.62 -13.42 -10.06
CA ILE A 251 -16.28 -13.00 -10.48
C ILE A 251 -15.21 -14.00 -10.01
N ALA A 252 -14.19 -14.20 -10.84
CA ALA A 252 -13.04 -15.02 -10.53
C ALA A 252 -12.38 -14.53 -9.22
N LYS A 253 -12.06 -15.47 -8.31
CA LYS A 253 -11.63 -15.20 -6.93
C LYS A 253 -10.33 -14.39 -6.80
N ASN A 254 -9.57 -14.20 -7.88
CA ASN A 254 -8.17 -13.72 -7.84
C ASN A 254 -7.99 -12.27 -8.29
N ILE A 255 -9.05 -11.47 -8.43
CA ILE A 255 -8.91 -10.11 -8.94
C ILE A 255 -8.46 -9.15 -7.83
N ASN A 256 -7.19 -8.74 -7.87
CA ASN A 256 -6.55 -7.78 -6.96
C ASN A 256 -6.51 -8.15 -5.47
N LEU A 257 -7.01 -9.33 -5.07
CA LEU A 257 -6.88 -9.86 -3.72
C LEU A 257 -5.72 -10.84 -3.69
N TYR A 258 -4.55 -10.37 -3.26
CA TYR A 258 -3.41 -11.23 -3.00
C TYR A 258 -3.61 -11.96 -1.67
N ALA A 259 -3.19 -13.22 -1.60
CA ALA A 259 -3.28 -14.00 -0.36
C ALA A 259 -2.44 -13.35 0.77
N VAL A 260 -1.34 -12.71 0.39
CA VAL A 260 -0.37 -12.03 1.25
C VAL A 260 -0.38 -10.54 0.92
N ASP A 261 -0.48 -9.70 1.95
CA ASP A 261 -0.33 -8.26 1.79
C ASP A 261 1.16 -7.86 1.85
N ALA A 262 1.71 -7.52 0.69
CA ALA A 262 3.07 -7.01 0.53
C ALA A 262 3.12 -5.93 -0.57
N GLN A 263 2.05 -5.14 -0.71
CA GLN A 263 1.87 -4.24 -1.85
C GLN A 263 2.93 -3.13 -1.90
N HIS A 264 3.40 -2.60 -0.76
CA HIS A 264 4.51 -1.64 -0.73
C HIS A 264 5.80 -2.22 -1.32
N LEU A 265 6.12 -3.48 -1.02
CA LEU A 265 7.30 -4.14 -1.59
C LEU A 265 7.09 -4.46 -3.08
N ALA A 266 5.90 -4.94 -3.45
CA ALA A 266 5.60 -5.23 -4.85
C ALA A 266 5.71 -3.97 -5.73
N GLU A 267 5.26 -2.82 -5.23
CA GLU A 267 5.41 -1.53 -5.90
C GLU A 267 6.88 -1.08 -5.97
N LEU A 268 7.67 -1.29 -4.92
CA LEU A 268 9.12 -1.06 -4.96
C LEU A 268 9.82 -1.91 -6.02
N VAL A 269 9.52 -3.22 -6.04
CA VAL A 269 10.04 -4.14 -7.06
C VAL A 269 9.68 -3.67 -8.46
N ARG A 270 8.43 -3.28 -8.67
CA ARG A 270 7.97 -2.72 -9.95
C ARG A 270 8.77 -1.48 -10.34
N GLN A 271 8.96 -0.53 -9.42
CA GLN A 271 9.71 0.70 -9.69
C GLN A 271 11.14 0.38 -10.12
N GLU A 272 11.84 -0.47 -9.37
CA GLU A 272 13.26 -0.80 -9.59
C GLU A 272 13.50 -1.66 -10.83
N VAL A 273 12.59 -2.58 -11.15
CA VAL A 273 12.66 -3.38 -12.39
C VAL A 273 12.42 -2.47 -13.60
N ILE A 274 11.46 -1.54 -13.52
CA ILE A 274 11.16 -0.62 -14.63
C ILE A 274 12.26 0.43 -14.81
N ASP A 275 12.84 0.95 -13.73
CA ASP A 275 13.97 1.87 -13.81
C ASP A 275 15.15 1.22 -14.57
N ARG A 276 15.40 -0.06 -14.31
CA ARG A 276 16.52 -0.79 -14.90
C ARG A 276 16.28 -1.31 -16.32
N TYR A 277 15.08 -1.82 -16.61
CA TYR A 277 14.79 -2.54 -17.87
C TYR A 277 13.72 -1.87 -18.75
N GLY A 278 13.11 -0.79 -18.26
CA GLY A 278 12.02 -0.10 -18.94
C GLY A 278 10.75 -0.96 -19.09
N LEU A 279 9.87 -0.54 -20.00
CA LEU A 279 8.57 -1.18 -20.23
C LEU A 279 8.67 -2.60 -20.83
N ARG A 280 9.88 -3.08 -21.16
CA ARG A 280 10.11 -4.44 -21.65
C ARG A 280 9.61 -5.48 -20.65
N ALA A 281 9.83 -5.25 -19.35
CA ALA A 281 9.39 -6.15 -18.28
C ALA A 281 7.87 -6.38 -18.29
N TYR A 282 7.07 -5.35 -18.63
CA TYR A 282 5.61 -5.47 -18.78
C TYR A 282 5.17 -6.11 -20.10
N LYS A 283 5.97 -6.03 -21.16
CA LYS A 283 5.60 -6.63 -22.44
C LYS A 283 5.91 -8.12 -22.46
N GLU A 284 7.04 -8.49 -21.88
CA GLU A 284 7.53 -9.87 -21.87
C GLU A 284 6.97 -10.71 -20.73
N GLY A 285 6.32 -10.09 -19.74
CA GLY A 285 5.65 -10.79 -18.64
C GLY A 285 6.61 -11.50 -17.70
N TRP A 286 7.61 -10.77 -17.22
CA TRP A 286 8.61 -11.33 -16.32
C TRP A 286 8.02 -11.71 -14.96
N SER A 287 8.64 -12.69 -14.32
CA SER A 287 8.32 -13.13 -12.96
C SER A 287 9.47 -12.76 -12.03
N VAL A 288 9.19 -11.98 -11.00
CA VAL A 288 10.17 -11.51 -10.02
C VAL A 288 9.92 -12.21 -8.69
N TYR A 289 10.89 -12.98 -8.23
CA TYR A 289 10.88 -13.63 -6.92
C TYR A 289 11.65 -12.77 -5.93
N THR A 290 10.95 -12.35 -4.88
CA THR A 290 11.50 -11.54 -3.80
C THR A 290 12.14 -12.41 -2.72
N THR A 291 12.81 -11.78 -1.76
CA THR A 291 13.39 -12.49 -0.60
C THR A 291 12.38 -12.73 0.53
N ILE A 292 11.22 -12.07 0.52
CA ILE A 292 10.25 -12.17 1.62
C ILE A 292 9.55 -13.53 1.64
N ASP A 293 9.27 -14.01 2.84
CA ASP A 293 8.53 -15.25 3.09
C ASP A 293 7.06 -14.94 3.36
N SER A 294 6.12 -15.62 2.68
CA SER A 294 4.69 -15.34 2.80
C SER A 294 4.16 -15.46 4.23
N SER A 295 4.64 -16.45 4.98
CA SER A 295 4.16 -16.71 6.35
C SER A 295 4.68 -15.66 7.31
N SER A 296 5.96 -15.31 7.20
CA SER A 296 6.59 -14.23 7.97
C SER A 296 5.90 -12.88 7.67
N GLN A 297 5.60 -12.59 6.40
CA GLN A 297 4.89 -11.37 6.00
C GLN A 297 3.48 -11.30 6.59
N ASN A 298 2.71 -12.38 6.51
CA ASN A 298 1.35 -12.42 7.06
C ASN A 298 1.33 -12.22 8.59
N ILE A 299 2.25 -12.89 9.30
CA ILE A 299 2.35 -12.73 10.75
C ILE A 299 2.80 -11.31 11.12
N ALA A 300 3.69 -10.69 10.35
CA ALA A 300 4.08 -9.30 10.56
C ALA A 300 2.86 -8.35 10.40
N ASN A 301 2.07 -8.54 9.33
CA ASN A 301 0.85 -7.73 9.08
C ASN A 301 -0.15 -7.89 10.22
N GLN A 302 -0.43 -9.14 10.62
CA GLN A 302 -1.36 -9.43 11.71
C GLN A 302 -0.88 -8.82 13.03
N SER A 303 0.39 -9.05 13.39
CA SER A 303 0.99 -8.54 14.63
C SER A 303 0.94 -7.02 14.71
N MET A 304 1.18 -6.35 13.59
CA MET A 304 1.09 -4.89 13.49
C MET A 304 -0.36 -4.42 13.64
N LEU A 305 -1.28 -4.93 12.82
CA LEU A 305 -2.68 -4.50 12.82
C LEU A 305 -3.34 -4.74 14.17
N ASP A 306 -3.19 -5.93 14.76
CA ASP A 306 -3.82 -6.29 16.04
C ASP A 306 -3.43 -5.30 17.16
N GLU A 307 -2.14 -4.96 17.27
CA GLU A 307 -1.66 -3.99 18.27
C GLU A 307 -2.04 -2.55 17.93
N MET A 308 -2.13 -2.18 16.65
CA MET A 308 -2.63 -0.87 16.23
C MET A 308 -4.11 -0.68 16.58
N TYR A 309 -4.96 -1.70 16.38
CA TYR A 309 -6.35 -1.69 16.84
C TYR A 309 -6.45 -1.64 18.35
N ILE A 310 -5.59 -2.39 19.07
CA ILE A 310 -5.54 -2.31 20.54
C ILE A 310 -5.23 -0.87 20.95
N TYR A 311 -4.16 -0.26 20.41
CA TYR A 311 -3.80 1.15 20.62
C TYR A 311 -4.98 2.08 20.35
N ASP A 312 -5.57 2.02 19.16
CA ASP A 312 -6.63 2.95 18.76
C ASP A 312 -7.83 2.92 19.72
N LYS A 313 -8.23 1.71 20.14
CA LYS A 313 -9.34 1.50 21.09
C LYS A 313 -9.07 2.09 22.48
N ARG A 314 -7.82 2.13 22.93
CA ARG A 314 -7.48 2.74 24.24
C ARG A 314 -7.55 4.26 24.20
N HIS A 315 -7.47 4.85 23.00
CA HIS A 315 -7.63 6.29 22.75
C HIS A 315 -9.04 6.68 22.30
N GLY A 316 -9.99 5.74 22.38
CA GLY A 316 -11.43 6.02 22.30
C GLY A 316 -12.00 6.13 20.89
N TRP A 317 -13.31 6.34 20.86
CA TRP A 317 -14.12 6.50 19.66
C TRP A 317 -14.03 7.92 19.12
N ARG A 318 -13.77 8.05 17.83
CA ARG A 318 -13.82 9.31 17.08
C ARG A 318 -15.21 9.47 16.50
N GLU A 319 -15.68 10.70 16.46
CA GLU A 319 -16.97 10.98 15.81
C GLU A 319 -16.89 10.56 14.33
N PRO A 320 -17.80 9.70 13.86
CA PRO A 320 -17.84 9.31 12.46
C PRO A 320 -18.36 10.45 11.58
N ASP A 321 -18.02 10.40 10.30
CA ASP A 321 -18.64 11.27 9.30
C ASP A 321 -20.12 10.91 9.15
N ASN A 322 -21.00 11.91 9.26
CA ASN A 322 -22.45 11.76 9.17
C ASN A 322 -22.99 12.23 7.82
N TYR A 323 -23.87 11.41 7.23
CA TYR A 323 -24.48 11.62 5.92
C TYR A 323 -26.01 11.61 5.96
N GLU A 324 -26.62 11.99 7.08
CA GLU A 324 -28.08 12.11 7.19
C GLU A 324 -28.66 13.03 6.11
N ASP A 325 -28.00 14.16 5.85
CA ASP A 325 -28.40 15.17 4.85
C ASP A 325 -28.42 14.66 3.40
N MET A 326 -27.87 13.46 3.14
CA MET A 326 -27.93 12.83 1.82
C MET A 326 -29.33 12.32 1.47
N PHE A 327 -30.17 12.10 2.48
CA PHE A 327 -31.50 11.51 2.36
C PHE A 327 -32.59 12.54 2.62
N ASN A 328 -33.63 12.54 1.78
CA ASN A 328 -34.84 13.27 2.12
C ASN A 328 -35.65 12.52 3.21
N ASN A 329 -36.64 13.19 3.81
CA ASN A 329 -37.41 12.63 4.92
C ASN A 329 -38.08 11.29 4.58
N GLN A 330 -38.59 11.13 3.36
CA GLN A 330 -39.25 9.90 2.92
C GLN A 330 -38.25 8.77 2.76
N GLU A 331 -37.10 9.05 2.13
CA GLU A 331 -35.99 8.09 2.00
C GLU A 331 -35.48 7.65 3.37
N ALA A 332 -35.23 8.60 4.28
CA ALA A 332 -34.73 8.31 5.62
C ALA A 332 -35.71 7.44 6.43
N GLU A 333 -37.02 7.68 6.33
CA GLU A 333 -38.04 6.89 7.02
C GLU A 333 -38.12 5.46 6.48
N SER A 334 -38.10 5.28 5.15
CA SER A 334 -38.07 3.96 4.54
C SER A 334 -36.79 3.18 4.83
N LEU A 335 -35.63 3.85 4.86
CA LEU A 335 -34.37 3.25 5.29
C LEU A 335 -34.42 2.76 6.74
N LYS A 336 -34.96 3.58 7.64
CA LYS A 336 -35.18 3.22 9.06
C LYS A 336 -36.08 1.99 9.21
N ASN A 337 -37.06 1.83 8.30
CA ASN A 337 -37.99 0.69 8.25
C ASN A 337 -37.48 -0.52 7.46
N GLN A 338 -36.23 -0.49 6.96
CA GLN A 338 -35.62 -1.55 6.14
C GLN A 338 -36.34 -1.80 4.79
N GLU A 339 -36.98 -0.79 4.24
CA GLU A 339 -37.67 -0.85 2.94
C GLU A 339 -36.67 -0.63 1.81
N LEU A 340 -36.05 -1.72 1.32
CA LEU A 340 -35.09 -1.68 0.20
C LEU A 340 -35.72 -1.25 -1.12
N ASP A 341 -37.03 -1.39 -1.30
CA ASP A 341 -37.71 -1.12 -2.57
C ASP A 341 -37.51 0.31 -3.07
N ILE A 342 -37.30 1.29 -2.19
CA ILE A 342 -37.02 2.69 -2.57
C ILE A 342 -35.55 2.89 -2.99
N ILE A 343 -34.63 2.07 -2.47
CA ILE A 343 -33.22 2.04 -2.89
C ILE A 343 -33.05 1.23 -4.18
N LEU A 344 -33.84 0.17 -4.35
CA LEU A 344 -33.72 -0.81 -5.42
C LEU A 344 -34.69 -0.59 -6.59
N ASN A 345 -35.58 0.42 -6.52
CA ASN A 345 -36.54 0.73 -7.60
C ASN A 345 -35.83 1.34 -8.82
N ASP A 346 -35.08 0.50 -9.52
CA ASP A 346 -34.49 0.82 -10.80
C ASP A 346 -35.43 0.30 -11.89
N THR A 347 -36.21 1.20 -12.50
CA THR A 347 -36.99 0.86 -13.70
C THR A 347 -36.02 0.47 -14.82
N TYR A 348 -35.95 -0.82 -15.15
CA TYR A 348 -35.05 -1.42 -16.15
C TYR A 348 -35.17 -0.83 -17.58
N PHE A 349 -36.18 -0.02 -17.84
CA PHE A 349 -36.52 0.51 -19.17
C PHE A 349 -36.02 1.94 -19.43
N GLY A 350 -35.28 2.56 -18.50
CA GLY A 350 -34.70 3.91 -18.63
C GLY A 350 -33.16 3.95 -18.64
N ASP A 351 -32.59 5.11 -19.00
CA ASP A 351 -31.16 5.43 -18.80
C ASP A 351 -30.83 5.78 -17.32
N ASP A 352 -31.75 5.48 -16.38
CA ASP A 352 -31.74 5.91 -14.98
C ASP A 352 -30.55 5.37 -14.17
N TYR A 353 -29.86 4.31 -14.63
CA TYR A 353 -28.61 3.83 -14.04
C TYR A 353 -27.46 4.86 -14.13
N LEU A 354 -27.60 5.87 -14.99
CA LEU A 354 -26.68 7.01 -15.10
C LEU A 354 -27.08 8.20 -14.21
N ASP A 355 -28.25 8.18 -13.56
CA ASP A 355 -28.66 9.27 -12.70
C ASP A 355 -27.87 9.24 -11.38
N GLU A 356 -26.96 10.21 -11.24
CA GLU A 356 -26.15 10.41 -10.03
C GLU A 356 -27.03 10.80 -8.83
N ASN A 357 -28.28 11.22 -9.05
CA ASN A 357 -29.23 11.55 -7.97
C ASN A 357 -29.93 10.33 -7.37
N ASN A 358 -29.84 9.15 -7.99
CA ASN A 358 -30.38 7.90 -7.44
C ASN A 358 -29.70 7.58 -6.10
N ILE A 359 -30.51 7.26 -5.08
CA ILE A 359 -30.05 7.00 -3.71
C ILE A 359 -29.03 5.85 -3.64
N ALA A 360 -29.20 4.77 -4.40
CA ALA A 360 -28.24 3.67 -4.45
C ALA A 360 -26.89 4.13 -5.03
N ASN A 361 -26.92 4.98 -6.05
CA ASN A 361 -25.71 5.55 -6.64
C ASN A 361 -24.99 6.46 -5.65
N LYS A 362 -25.73 7.27 -4.86
CA LYS A 362 -25.16 8.10 -3.80
C LYS A 362 -24.49 7.26 -2.70
N VAL A 363 -25.21 6.26 -2.18
CA VAL A 363 -24.69 5.35 -1.13
C VAL A 363 -23.45 4.58 -1.63
N SER A 364 -23.47 4.07 -2.86
CA SER A 364 -22.30 3.39 -3.42
C SER A 364 -21.11 4.34 -3.60
N SER A 365 -21.35 5.56 -4.06
CA SER A 365 -20.29 6.57 -4.23
C SER A 365 -19.74 7.04 -2.89
N LEU A 366 -20.56 7.05 -1.83
CA LEU A 366 -20.13 7.29 -0.46
C LEU A 366 -19.13 6.22 0.00
N PHE A 367 -19.45 4.94 -0.17
CA PHE A 367 -18.53 3.86 0.21
C PHE A 367 -17.20 3.87 -0.57
N ASP A 368 -17.19 4.40 -1.79
CA ASP A 368 -15.97 4.58 -2.59
C ASP A 368 -15.01 5.65 -2.02
N LEU A 369 -15.49 6.56 -1.16
CA LEU A 369 -14.65 7.58 -0.51
C LEU A 369 -13.73 6.97 0.56
N TYR A 370 -14.08 5.79 1.07
CA TYR A 370 -13.42 5.15 2.19
C TYR A 370 -12.55 3.98 1.72
N PRO A 371 -11.32 3.84 2.24
CA PRO A 371 -10.40 2.80 1.81
C PRO A 371 -10.95 1.40 2.13
N TYR A 372 -10.62 0.45 1.26
CA TYR A 372 -10.89 -0.96 1.53
C TYR A 372 -9.95 -1.48 2.63
N VAL A 373 -10.51 -2.23 3.59
CA VAL A 373 -9.78 -2.89 4.67
C VAL A 373 -10.20 -4.36 4.70
N ARG A 374 -9.24 -5.28 4.57
CA ARG A 374 -9.54 -6.72 4.38
C ARG A 374 -10.39 -7.34 5.49
N THR A 375 -10.27 -6.85 6.72
CA THR A 375 -10.93 -7.39 7.92
C THR A 375 -12.25 -6.69 8.26
N HIS A 376 -12.63 -5.65 7.51
CA HIS A 376 -13.76 -4.79 7.84
C HIS A 376 -14.68 -4.60 6.63
N LEU A 377 -15.98 -4.46 6.90
CA LEU A 377 -16.97 -4.01 5.94
C LEU A 377 -17.29 -2.54 6.21
N LYS A 378 -17.56 -1.80 5.13
CA LYS A 378 -18.09 -0.45 5.19
C LYS A 378 -19.60 -0.50 5.41
N ALA A 379 -20.12 0.32 6.29
CA ALA A 379 -21.54 0.34 6.58
C ALA A 379 -22.05 1.74 6.96
N LEU A 380 -23.33 1.98 6.68
CA LEU A 380 -24.04 3.20 7.02
C LEU A 380 -25.11 2.90 8.08
N VAL A 381 -25.13 3.65 9.17
CA VAL A 381 -26.08 3.47 10.27
C VAL A 381 -27.47 3.94 9.86
N LEU A 382 -28.46 3.05 9.93
CA LEU A 382 -29.84 3.32 9.53
C LEU A 382 -30.82 3.39 10.70
N ARG A 383 -30.58 2.64 11.77
CA ARG A 383 -31.41 2.69 12.98
C ARG A 383 -30.54 2.45 14.19
N VAL A 384 -30.71 3.30 15.20
CA VAL A 384 -29.99 3.21 16.47
C VAL A 384 -30.99 3.02 17.60
N SER A 385 -30.66 2.13 18.51
CA SER A 385 -31.29 1.96 19.81
C SER A 385 -30.20 1.65 20.83
N ASP A 386 -30.51 1.69 22.13
CA ASP A 386 -29.48 1.43 23.15
C ASP A 386 -28.86 0.02 23.01
N ASN A 387 -29.67 -0.98 22.62
CA ASN A 387 -29.28 -2.38 22.62
C ASN A 387 -28.92 -2.94 21.23
N GLU A 388 -29.26 -2.25 20.14
CA GLU A 388 -28.96 -2.71 18.78
C GLU A 388 -28.81 -1.53 17.81
N ILE A 389 -28.00 -1.75 16.77
CA ILE A 389 -27.91 -0.91 15.58
C ILE A 389 -28.19 -1.74 14.34
N ILE A 390 -28.88 -1.15 13.38
CA ILE A 390 -29.05 -1.69 12.03
C ILE A 390 -28.34 -0.79 11.05
N LEU A 391 -27.56 -1.42 10.17
CA LEU A 391 -26.72 -0.78 9.19
C LEU A 391 -26.99 -1.34 7.81
N LEU A 392 -26.71 -0.54 6.79
CA LEU A 392 -26.63 -0.96 5.40
C LEU A 392 -25.17 -1.07 5.00
N ASP A 393 -24.72 -2.25 4.56
CA ASP A 393 -23.34 -2.42 4.13
C ASP A 393 -23.11 -2.03 2.66
N GLU A 394 -21.85 -2.09 2.23
CA GLU A 394 -21.42 -1.83 0.84
C GLU A 394 -22.03 -2.76 -0.22
N ASN A 395 -22.63 -3.88 0.19
CA ASN A 395 -23.37 -4.81 -0.66
C ASN A 395 -24.89 -4.56 -0.63
N PHE A 396 -25.35 -3.50 0.05
CA PHE A 396 -26.76 -3.20 0.30
C PHE A 396 -27.49 -4.27 1.13
N GLU A 397 -26.76 -5.01 1.96
CA GLU A 397 -27.33 -5.94 2.92
C GLU A 397 -27.51 -5.28 4.28
N PHE A 398 -28.64 -5.58 4.93
CA PHE A 398 -28.84 -5.15 6.31
C PHE A 398 -27.99 -5.98 7.26
N LYS A 399 -27.22 -5.28 8.09
CA LYS A 399 -26.44 -5.87 9.19
C LYS A 399 -27.00 -5.39 10.51
N THR A 400 -27.11 -6.30 11.46
CA THR A 400 -27.53 -5.98 12.81
C THR A 400 -26.37 -6.25 13.76
N VAL A 401 -26.03 -5.26 14.58
CA VAL A 401 -25.04 -5.42 15.65
C VAL A 401 -25.76 -5.24 16.99
N GLN A 402 -25.59 -6.22 17.86
CA GLN A 402 -26.19 -6.23 19.19
C GLN A 402 -25.21 -5.60 20.19
N TRP A 403 -25.75 -4.91 21.19
CA TRP A 403 -24.96 -4.28 22.24
C TRP A 403 -24.30 -5.35 23.10
N SER A 404 -23.05 -5.10 23.45
CA SER A 404 -22.31 -5.93 24.38
C SER A 404 -21.36 -5.05 25.18
N ASN A 405 -20.89 -5.58 26.32
CA ASN A 405 -19.93 -4.86 27.16
C ASN A 405 -18.58 -4.63 26.45
N GLU A 406 -18.32 -5.28 25.32
CA GLU A 406 -17.11 -5.04 24.53
C GLU A 406 -17.02 -3.59 24.05
N TYR A 407 -18.15 -2.92 23.75
CA TYR A 407 -18.17 -1.52 23.31
C TYR A 407 -17.87 -0.51 24.41
N SER A 408 -17.54 -0.96 25.64
CA SER A 408 -17.07 -0.09 26.71
C SER A 408 -15.80 0.70 26.34
N TRP A 409 -15.04 0.25 25.33
CA TRP A 409 -13.86 0.95 24.83
C TRP A 409 -14.23 2.22 24.04
N ALA A 410 -15.42 2.27 23.44
CA ALA A 410 -15.88 3.33 22.53
C ALA A 410 -16.32 4.60 23.27
N ARG A 411 -15.51 5.03 24.24
CA ARG A 411 -15.64 6.31 24.93
C ARG A 411 -15.28 7.41 23.93
N LYS A 412 -16.12 8.43 23.81
CA LYS A 412 -15.84 9.58 22.94
C LYS A 412 -14.47 10.19 23.25
N LYS A 413 -13.64 10.36 22.23
CA LYS A 413 -12.31 10.99 22.31
C LYS A 413 -12.49 12.51 22.40
N ILE A 414 -12.15 13.11 23.54
CA ILE A 414 -12.12 14.57 23.72
C ILE A 414 -10.76 15.11 23.25
N SER A 415 -9.68 14.39 23.59
CA SER A 415 -8.32 14.60 23.09
C SER A 415 -7.57 13.26 23.10
N ILE A 416 -6.32 13.22 22.62
CA ILE A 416 -5.52 11.98 22.63
C ILE A 416 -5.32 11.40 24.04
N ASP A 417 -5.32 12.24 25.08
CA ASP A 417 -5.11 11.86 26.48
C ASP A 417 -6.38 11.91 27.34
N GLN A 418 -7.52 12.28 26.76
CA GLN A 418 -8.76 12.48 27.50
C GLN A 418 -9.96 11.85 26.79
N LEU A 419 -10.64 10.97 27.52
CA LEU A 419 -11.83 10.26 27.08
C LEU A 419 -13.05 10.67 27.91
N ASP A 420 -14.21 10.72 27.27
CA ASP A 420 -15.50 10.99 27.90
C ASP A 420 -15.99 9.79 28.75
N ILE A 421 -17.22 9.85 29.26
CA ILE A 421 -17.85 8.77 30.02
C ILE A 421 -17.98 7.48 29.19
N ARG A 422 -18.14 6.36 29.89
CA ARG A 422 -18.37 5.06 29.25
C ARG A 422 -19.77 5.02 28.64
N PRO A 423 -19.91 4.64 27.35
CA PRO A 423 -21.22 4.52 26.73
C PRO A 423 -22.05 3.44 27.43
N GLN A 424 -23.35 3.68 27.54
CA GLN A 424 -24.34 2.75 28.12
C GLN A 424 -25.15 2.02 27.04
N GLY A 425 -25.12 2.52 25.80
CA GLY A 425 -25.75 1.92 24.63
C GLY A 425 -25.26 2.56 23.34
N PHE A 426 -25.73 2.09 22.18
CA PHE A 426 -25.27 2.64 20.90
C PHE A 426 -25.69 4.10 20.65
N ASN A 427 -26.75 4.59 21.27
CA ASN A 427 -27.15 6.00 21.19
C ASN A 427 -26.07 6.97 21.71
N ASP A 428 -25.13 6.48 22.54
CA ASP A 428 -24.00 7.28 23.03
C ASP A 428 -22.81 7.29 22.03
N ILE A 429 -22.84 6.44 21.01
CA ILE A 429 -21.69 6.19 20.11
C ILE A 429 -21.98 6.63 18.68
N VAL A 430 -23.15 6.26 18.15
CA VAL A 430 -23.53 6.46 16.73
C VAL A 430 -24.93 7.02 16.58
N SER A 431 -25.18 7.66 15.45
CA SER A 431 -26.44 8.26 15.02
C SER A 431 -26.83 7.80 13.62
N PHE A 432 -28.07 8.07 13.22
CA PHE A 432 -28.53 7.82 11.86
C PHE A 432 -27.64 8.56 10.84
N GLY A 433 -27.26 7.89 9.76
CA GLY A 433 -26.42 8.47 8.71
C GLY A 433 -24.92 8.38 8.99
N ASP A 434 -24.48 7.89 10.15
CA ASP A 434 -23.05 7.71 10.43
C ASP A 434 -22.45 6.62 9.54
N PHE A 435 -21.30 6.93 8.92
CA PHE A 435 -20.45 5.94 8.28
C PHE A 435 -19.58 5.24 9.33
N VAL A 436 -19.54 3.91 9.30
CA VAL A 436 -18.73 3.11 10.22
C VAL A 436 -18.08 1.92 9.53
N TYR A 437 -17.04 1.38 10.16
CA TYR A 437 -16.49 0.09 9.81
C TYR A 437 -17.01 -1.00 10.75
N LEU A 438 -17.41 -2.13 10.17
CA LEU A 438 -17.79 -3.33 10.90
C LEU A 438 -16.68 -4.36 10.76
N LYS A 439 -16.07 -4.77 11.87
CA LYS A 439 -15.14 -5.90 11.86
C LYS A 439 -15.92 -7.18 11.58
N VAL A 440 -15.43 -7.95 10.61
CA VAL A 440 -16.00 -9.25 10.25
C VAL A 440 -15.40 -10.32 11.15
N ASN A 441 -16.22 -10.88 12.04
CA ASN A 441 -15.87 -12.07 12.81
C ASN A 441 -16.55 -13.30 12.19
N ASN A 442 -16.16 -14.51 12.60
CA ASN A 442 -16.63 -15.75 11.96
C ASN A 442 -18.16 -15.86 11.87
N ASP A 443 -18.88 -15.45 12.92
CA ASP A 443 -20.34 -15.63 13.03
C ASP A 443 -21.12 -14.33 13.26
N PHE A 444 -20.43 -13.19 13.46
CA PHE A 444 -21.07 -11.92 13.80
C PHE A 444 -20.23 -10.71 13.37
N TYR A 445 -20.88 -9.55 13.31
CA TYR A 445 -20.25 -8.26 13.03
C TYR A 445 -20.14 -7.45 14.31
N SER A 446 -19.05 -6.70 14.46
CA SER A 446 -18.85 -5.80 15.59
C SER A 446 -18.43 -4.42 15.12
N LEU A 447 -18.93 -3.37 15.77
CA LEU A 447 -18.48 -1.99 15.52
C LEU A 447 -16.99 -1.88 15.80
N ASP A 448 -16.25 -1.29 14.88
CA ASP A 448 -14.82 -1.10 14.99
C ASP A 448 -14.35 0.20 14.32
N GLN A 449 -13.11 0.58 14.56
CA GLN A 449 -12.54 1.83 14.06
C GLN A 449 -11.15 1.59 13.47
N ILE A 450 -10.88 2.13 12.29
CA ILE A 450 -9.58 2.02 11.63
C ILE A 450 -8.60 2.97 12.34
N PRO A 451 -7.42 2.49 12.78
CA PRO A 451 -6.43 3.32 13.47
C PRO A 451 -5.98 4.53 12.64
N GLU A 452 -5.91 5.71 13.26
CA GLU A 452 -5.33 6.91 12.63
C GLU A 452 -3.81 6.80 12.51
N ALA A 453 -3.16 6.31 13.57
CA ALA A 453 -1.72 6.10 13.59
C ALA A 453 -1.28 5.11 12.50
N GLU A 454 -0.03 5.24 12.11
CA GLU A 454 0.65 4.44 11.11
C GLU A 454 1.75 3.62 11.76
N ALA A 455 2.11 2.52 11.11
CA ALA A 455 3.21 1.68 11.55
C ALA A 455 3.99 1.14 10.36
N SER A 456 5.25 0.77 10.63
CA SER A 456 6.08 0.05 9.67
C SER A 456 6.91 -1.00 10.38
N LEU A 457 7.22 -2.08 9.65
CA LEU A 457 8.02 -3.18 10.14
C LEU A 457 8.93 -3.67 9.02
N ILE A 458 10.23 -3.71 9.29
CA ILE A 458 11.22 -4.37 8.42
C ILE A 458 11.96 -5.43 9.23
N SER A 459 12.07 -6.62 8.65
CA SER A 459 12.78 -7.76 9.21
C SER A 459 13.76 -8.30 8.19
N ILE A 460 15.01 -8.55 8.61
CA ILE A 460 16.10 -9.00 7.74
C ILE A 460 16.90 -10.12 8.39
N ASN A 461 17.54 -10.94 7.58
CA ASN A 461 18.66 -11.77 8.04
C ASN A 461 19.94 -10.92 8.03
N PRO A 462 20.64 -10.73 9.16
CA PRO A 462 21.76 -9.80 9.26
C PRO A 462 23.03 -10.28 8.56
N ASP A 463 23.16 -11.58 8.31
CA ASP A 463 24.31 -12.19 7.64
C ASP A 463 24.22 -12.03 6.12
N SER A 464 23.11 -12.46 5.53
CA SER A 464 22.87 -12.40 4.09
C SER A 464 22.36 -11.05 3.59
N GLY A 465 21.73 -10.26 4.46
CA GLY A 465 21.00 -9.05 4.07
C GLY A 465 19.66 -9.31 3.37
N GLU A 466 19.17 -10.56 3.33
CA GLU A 466 17.85 -10.86 2.79
C GLU A 466 16.75 -10.19 3.63
N ILE A 467 15.82 -9.50 2.97
CA ILE A 467 14.61 -8.96 3.62
C ILE A 467 13.58 -10.09 3.76
N ILE A 468 13.16 -10.39 4.99
CA ILE A 468 12.26 -11.49 5.33
C ILE A 468 10.80 -11.04 5.41
N ALA A 469 10.56 -9.83 5.94
CA ALA A 469 9.23 -9.21 5.99
C ALA A 469 9.35 -7.69 5.82
N TYR A 470 8.32 -7.09 5.21
CA TYR A 470 8.34 -5.71 4.75
C TYR A 470 6.95 -5.06 4.78
N ILE A 471 6.74 -4.09 5.67
CA ILE A 471 5.48 -3.35 5.80
C ILE A 471 5.75 -1.85 5.79
N GLY A 472 5.36 -1.19 4.70
CA GLY A 472 5.57 0.25 4.50
C GLY A 472 4.49 1.16 5.12
N GLY A 473 3.37 0.59 5.56
CA GLY A 473 2.24 1.31 6.16
C GLY A 473 1.10 0.36 6.54
N LYS A 474 0.10 0.85 7.28
CA LYS A 474 -1.01 0.03 7.77
C LYS A 474 -1.93 -0.50 6.66
N ASN A 475 -2.14 0.29 5.61
CA ASN A 475 -3.02 -0.03 4.49
C ASN A 475 -2.54 0.67 3.21
N PHE A 476 -2.14 -0.12 2.21
CA PHE A 476 -1.66 0.40 0.93
C PHE A 476 -2.74 1.12 0.12
N ASN A 477 -4.01 0.73 0.25
CA ASN A 477 -5.12 1.38 -0.47
C ASN A 477 -5.46 2.77 0.07
N GLU A 478 -5.12 3.02 1.34
CA GLU A 478 -5.24 4.34 1.97
C GLU A 478 -4.02 5.21 1.63
N SER A 479 -2.81 4.65 1.76
CA SER A 479 -1.57 5.34 1.44
C SER A 479 -0.52 4.40 0.86
N ASN A 480 -0.06 4.70 -0.35
CA ASN A 480 1.05 4.00 -1.00
C ASN A 480 2.44 4.52 -0.54
N PHE A 481 2.49 5.46 0.40
CA PHE A 481 3.72 6.02 0.93
C PHE A 481 4.49 4.96 1.73
N ASP A 482 5.74 4.73 1.35
CA ASP A 482 6.58 3.72 1.97
C ASP A 482 7.44 4.30 3.10
N ARG A 483 6.99 4.07 4.34
CA ARG A 483 7.63 4.60 5.54
C ARG A 483 8.93 3.90 5.90
N ILE A 484 9.25 2.75 5.31
CA ILE A 484 10.51 2.05 5.61
C ILE A 484 11.71 2.78 5.01
N ARG A 485 11.58 3.35 3.80
CA ARG A 485 12.70 4.01 3.09
C ARG A 485 12.52 5.52 2.93
N LEU A 486 11.27 6.00 2.85
CA LEU A 486 10.97 7.41 2.51
C LEU A 486 10.61 8.26 3.74
N SER A 487 10.37 7.64 4.91
CA SER A 487 10.14 8.35 6.16
C SER A 487 11.42 8.42 6.99
N PHE A 488 11.65 9.55 7.65
CA PHE A 488 12.81 9.78 8.52
C PHE A 488 12.34 10.37 9.87
N PRO A 489 11.63 9.61 10.71
CA PRO A 489 11.23 10.08 12.03
C PRO A 489 12.43 10.17 12.97
N GLN A 490 12.30 10.94 14.05
CA GLN A 490 13.28 10.93 15.13
C GLN A 490 13.36 9.53 15.76
N SER A 491 14.57 9.01 15.88
CA SER A 491 14.84 7.65 16.40
C SER A 491 14.68 7.54 17.93
N GLY A 492 14.83 8.66 18.65
CA GLY A 492 14.73 8.71 20.09
C GLY A 492 15.72 7.78 20.78
N SER A 493 15.33 7.25 21.94
CA SER A 493 16.20 6.36 22.74
C SER A 493 16.64 5.05 22.04
N SER A 494 16.06 4.69 20.89
CA SER A 494 16.52 3.53 20.10
C SER A 494 17.90 3.74 19.48
N PHE A 495 18.39 4.99 19.43
CA PHE A 495 19.71 5.34 18.88
C PHE A 495 20.87 5.22 19.89
N LYS A 496 20.56 5.17 21.19
CA LYS A 496 21.58 5.12 22.26
C LYS A 496 22.63 4.01 22.09
N PRO A 497 22.29 2.77 21.65
CA PRO A 497 23.29 1.72 21.46
C PRO A 497 24.49 2.12 20.59
N PHE A 498 24.30 2.96 19.58
CA PHE A 498 25.41 3.39 18.71
C PHE A 498 26.38 4.35 19.40
N ILE A 499 25.86 5.22 20.26
CA ILE A 499 26.67 6.15 21.08
C ILE A 499 27.46 5.37 22.14
N TYR A 500 26.82 4.41 22.80
CA TYR A 500 27.49 3.56 23.79
C TYR A 500 28.52 2.65 23.14
N SER A 501 28.24 2.12 21.95
CA SER A 501 29.24 1.36 21.16
C SER A 501 30.47 2.22 20.85
N SER A 502 30.27 3.50 20.51
CA SER A 502 31.37 4.44 20.30
C SER A 502 32.15 4.69 21.59
N ALA A 503 31.49 4.80 22.74
CA ALA A 503 32.17 4.92 24.03
C ALA A 503 33.03 3.69 24.35
N PHE A 504 32.49 2.48 24.17
CA PHE A 504 33.22 1.24 24.44
C PHE A 504 34.45 1.09 23.54
N ALA A 505 34.34 1.45 22.27
CA ALA A 505 35.48 1.49 21.34
C ALA A 505 36.53 2.55 21.70
N ASN A 506 36.24 3.43 22.66
CA ASN A 506 37.07 4.54 23.07
C ASN A 506 37.48 4.46 24.55
N GLY A 507 37.54 3.25 25.11
CA GLY A 507 38.13 2.97 26.41
C GLY A 507 37.16 3.00 27.59
N TYR A 508 35.87 3.27 27.37
CA TYR A 508 34.86 3.11 28.41
C TYR A 508 34.49 1.63 28.58
N ASN A 509 34.20 1.23 29.81
CA ASN A 509 33.75 -0.12 30.14
C ASN A 509 32.28 -0.12 30.53
N LEU A 510 31.66 -1.30 30.54
CA LEU A 510 30.27 -1.46 30.98
C LEU A 510 30.05 -0.99 32.43
N SER A 511 31.08 -1.12 33.27
CA SER A 511 31.09 -0.68 34.66
C SER A 511 31.38 0.80 34.86
N SER A 512 31.85 1.53 33.83
CA SER A 512 32.24 2.94 33.97
C SER A 512 31.08 3.74 34.54
N LEU A 513 31.34 4.47 35.63
CA LEU A 513 30.30 5.23 36.32
C LEU A 513 30.18 6.63 35.74
N ILE A 514 28.96 7.01 35.38
CA ILE A 514 28.60 8.39 35.07
C ILE A 514 27.51 8.84 36.04
N ASN A 515 27.71 10.01 36.63
CA ASN A 515 26.77 10.55 37.60
C ASN A 515 25.50 11.09 36.92
N ASP A 516 24.35 10.48 37.19
CA ASP A 516 23.02 10.99 36.85
C ASP A 516 22.61 12.05 37.87
N ALA A 517 22.91 13.30 37.53
CA ALA A 517 22.64 14.48 38.36
C ALA A 517 22.31 15.68 37.45
N PRO A 518 21.47 16.63 37.92
CA PRO A 518 21.06 17.79 37.14
C PRO A 518 22.24 18.52 36.51
N ILE A 519 22.11 18.87 35.24
CA ILE A 519 23.12 19.61 34.52
C ILE A 519 22.43 20.62 33.60
N VAL A 520 23.05 21.79 33.45
CA VAL A 520 22.59 22.85 32.57
C VAL A 520 23.66 23.04 31.51
N PHE A 521 23.26 22.99 30.24
CA PHE A 521 24.15 23.23 29.12
C PHE A 521 23.94 24.66 28.63
N VAL A 522 25.05 25.39 28.47
CA VAL A 522 25.09 26.72 27.88
C VAL A 522 26.03 26.61 26.69
N ASP A 523 25.52 26.85 25.49
CA ASP A 523 26.25 26.75 24.22
C ASP A 523 25.99 28.04 23.44
N GLU A 524 26.98 28.50 22.67
CA GLU A 524 26.85 29.69 21.81
C GLU A 524 25.79 29.52 20.71
N ASN A 525 25.49 28.26 20.34
CA ASN A 525 24.48 27.91 19.35
C ASN A 525 23.07 27.73 19.94
N LEU A 526 22.91 27.81 21.27
CA LEU A 526 21.62 27.70 21.93
C LEU A 526 21.06 29.08 22.28
N GLU A 527 19.81 29.37 21.87
CA GLU A 527 19.13 30.62 22.25
C GLU A 527 18.90 30.75 23.77
N SER A 528 18.87 29.62 24.49
CA SER A 528 18.73 29.57 25.94
C SER A 528 19.39 28.32 26.54
N ALA A 529 19.67 28.35 27.85
CA ALA A 529 20.32 27.24 28.53
C ALA A 529 19.45 25.96 28.49
N TRP A 530 20.01 24.85 27.98
CA TRP A 530 19.32 23.57 27.87
C TRP A 530 19.39 22.77 29.18
N ARG A 531 18.22 22.31 29.65
CA ARG A 531 18.05 21.58 30.93
C ARG A 531 17.37 20.23 30.68
N PRO A 532 18.10 19.22 30.19
CA PRO A 532 17.53 17.91 29.91
C PRO A 532 17.05 17.23 31.20
N GLN A 533 16.10 16.31 31.05
CA GLN A 533 15.54 15.52 32.14
C GLN A 533 15.43 14.05 31.75
N ASN A 534 15.46 13.17 32.74
CA ASN A 534 15.08 11.77 32.56
C ASN A 534 13.56 11.68 32.40
N TYR A 535 13.09 10.68 31.66
CA TYR A 535 11.64 10.50 31.46
C TYR A 535 10.88 10.27 32.78
N THR A 536 11.55 9.72 33.79
CA THR A 536 10.99 9.50 35.14
C THR A 536 10.91 10.78 35.97
N GLY A 537 11.61 11.85 35.57
CA GLY A 537 11.81 13.05 36.39
C GLY A 537 12.76 12.86 37.57
N GLU A 538 13.31 11.66 37.77
CA GLU A 538 14.19 11.32 38.89
C GLU A 538 15.66 11.30 38.49
N PHE A 539 16.55 11.42 39.48
CA PHE A 539 17.99 11.28 39.35
C PHE A 539 18.47 10.10 40.19
N TYR A 540 19.26 9.22 39.59
CA TYR A 540 19.71 7.96 40.21
C TYR A 540 21.11 8.05 40.84
N GLY A 541 21.83 9.16 40.68
CA GLY A 541 23.22 9.29 41.13
C GLY A 541 24.20 8.52 40.23
N PRO A 542 25.33 8.04 40.75
CA PRO A 542 26.29 7.26 39.98
C PRO A 542 25.67 5.98 39.40
N LEU A 543 25.70 5.84 38.08
CA LEU A 543 25.23 4.65 37.37
C LEU A 543 26.32 4.11 36.46
N SER A 544 26.43 2.78 36.40
CA SER A 544 27.23 2.11 35.38
C SER A 544 26.66 2.35 33.97
N LEU A 545 27.51 2.33 32.94
CA LEU A 545 27.04 2.46 31.55
C LEU A 545 26.06 1.35 31.17
N ARG A 546 26.23 0.13 31.69
CA ARG A 546 25.26 -0.97 31.55
C ARG A 546 23.88 -0.57 32.08
N GLU A 547 23.81 -0.13 33.35
CA GLU A 547 22.54 0.24 33.97
C GLU A 547 21.91 1.45 33.29
N ALA A 548 22.73 2.44 32.92
CA ALA A 548 22.27 3.64 32.23
C ALA A 548 21.64 3.31 30.86
N LEU A 549 22.24 2.42 30.07
CA LEU A 549 21.67 1.99 28.79
C LEU A 549 20.43 1.12 28.99
N THR A 550 20.46 0.19 29.95
CA THR A 550 19.33 -0.69 30.28
C THR A 550 18.11 0.11 30.73
N LYS A 551 18.31 1.14 31.57
CA LYS A 551 17.24 2.05 32.03
C LYS A 551 16.98 3.21 31.06
N SER A 552 17.76 3.32 29.98
CA SER A 552 17.66 4.39 28.99
C SER A 552 17.78 5.80 29.60
N VAL A 553 18.68 6.00 30.57
CA VAL A 553 18.85 7.28 31.30
C VAL A 553 19.39 8.37 30.35
N ASN A 554 18.70 9.51 30.28
CA ASN A 554 19.01 10.57 29.31
C ASN A 554 20.27 11.34 29.69
N ILE A 555 20.38 11.73 30.95
CA ILE A 555 21.48 12.56 31.45
C ILE A 555 22.83 11.84 31.30
N VAL A 556 22.87 10.54 31.58
CA VAL A 556 24.10 9.74 31.41
C VAL A 556 24.50 9.69 29.94
N SER A 557 23.57 9.43 29.01
CA SER A 557 23.90 9.41 27.58
C SER A 557 24.43 10.75 27.08
N ILE A 558 23.88 11.87 27.57
CA ILE A 558 24.34 13.23 27.20
C ILE A 558 25.74 13.49 27.73
N LYS A 559 26.00 13.17 29.01
CA LYS A 559 27.32 13.33 29.62
C LYS A 559 28.37 12.46 28.93
N LEU A 560 28.00 11.22 28.59
CA LEU A 560 28.85 10.31 27.83
C LEU A 560 29.24 10.90 26.47
N LEU A 561 28.27 11.37 25.69
CA LEU A 561 28.54 11.98 24.38
C LEU A 561 29.41 13.24 24.52
N ARG A 562 29.18 14.05 25.56
CA ARG A 562 29.99 15.23 25.83
C ARG A 562 31.44 14.89 26.16
N GLU A 563 31.67 13.88 27.00
CA GLU A 563 33.03 13.44 27.34
C GLU A 563 33.75 12.78 26.16
N LEU A 564 33.03 12.00 25.35
CA LEU A 564 33.54 11.35 24.15
C LEU A 564 33.90 12.36 23.05
N GLY A 565 33.11 13.43 22.92
CA GLY A 565 33.16 14.39 21.82
C GLY A 565 32.29 13.97 20.63
N ILE A 566 31.59 14.94 20.05
CA ILE A 566 30.60 14.72 18.98
C ILE A 566 31.26 14.20 17.70
N ASP A 567 32.38 14.79 17.28
CA ASP A 567 33.07 14.39 16.05
C ASP A 567 33.54 12.93 16.10
N LYS A 568 34.09 12.53 17.25
CA LYS A 568 34.54 11.15 17.50
C LYS A 568 33.38 10.16 17.52
N ALA A 569 32.25 10.57 18.11
CA ALA A 569 31.02 9.80 18.06
C ALA A 569 30.52 9.64 16.62
N HIS A 570 30.50 10.72 15.82
CA HIS A 570 30.07 10.70 14.43
C HIS A 570 30.91 9.76 13.57
N GLU A 571 32.24 9.86 13.64
CA GLU A 571 33.16 9.00 12.89
C GLU A 571 32.92 7.52 13.18
N TYR A 572 32.65 7.18 14.45
CA TYR A 572 32.34 5.81 14.82
C TYR A 572 30.95 5.38 14.36
N ILE A 573 29.94 6.24 14.50
CA ILE A 573 28.55 5.94 14.15
C ILE A 573 28.37 5.76 12.64
N GLU A 574 29.13 6.48 11.81
CA GLU A 574 29.14 6.32 10.35
C GLU A 574 29.47 4.89 9.92
N LYS A 575 30.23 4.13 10.73
CA LYS A 575 30.54 2.71 10.47
C LYS A 575 29.30 1.81 10.44
N PHE A 576 28.21 2.22 11.09
CA PHE A 576 26.90 1.54 11.01
C PHE A 576 26.09 1.91 9.75
N GLY A 577 26.66 2.75 8.88
CA GLY A 577 26.10 3.16 7.60
C GLY A 577 25.21 4.42 7.65
N TYR A 578 25.06 5.05 8.81
CA TYR A 578 24.31 6.30 8.94
C TYR A 578 24.96 7.43 8.14
N ASP A 579 24.14 8.25 7.49
CA ASP A 579 24.62 9.41 6.76
C ASP A 579 25.04 10.52 7.73
N GLN A 580 26.30 10.92 7.64
CA GLN A 580 26.88 11.95 8.51
C GLN A 580 26.11 13.27 8.45
N SER A 581 25.48 13.60 7.32
CA SER A 581 24.67 14.81 7.17
C SER A 581 23.38 14.81 8.00
N ARG A 582 22.88 13.63 8.38
CA ARG A 582 21.69 13.45 9.23
C ARG A 582 22.02 13.26 10.71
N LEU A 583 23.30 13.30 11.09
CA LEU A 583 23.71 13.28 12.49
C LEU A 583 23.72 14.71 13.07
N PRO A 584 22.86 15.03 14.07
CA PRO A 584 22.92 16.28 14.81
C PRO A 584 24.32 16.56 15.34
N LYS A 585 24.81 17.79 15.14
CA LYS A 585 26.16 18.22 15.56
C LYS A 585 26.20 18.76 17.00
N ASP A 586 25.23 18.38 17.82
CA ASP A 586 25.06 18.84 19.19
C ASP A 586 24.73 17.68 20.13
N LEU A 587 24.65 17.95 21.43
CA LEU A 587 24.45 16.93 22.45
C LEU A 587 23.05 16.29 22.43
N SER A 588 22.08 16.84 21.68
CA SER A 588 20.76 16.23 21.52
C SER A 588 20.83 14.88 20.79
N LEU A 589 21.90 14.62 20.04
CA LEU A 589 22.18 13.31 19.43
C LEU A 589 22.10 12.17 20.47
N ALA A 590 22.54 12.43 21.71
CA ALA A 590 22.45 11.48 22.83
C ALA A 590 21.01 11.02 23.16
N LEU A 591 20.02 11.79 22.74
CA LEU A 591 18.60 11.51 22.93
C LEU A 591 17.94 10.96 21.66
N GLY A 592 18.69 10.81 20.57
CA GLY A 592 18.18 10.35 19.27
C GLY A 592 17.33 11.39 18.55
N SER A 593 17.72 12.66 18.62
CA SER A 593 17.14 13.74 17.80
C SER A 593 17.44 13.61 16.30
N GLY A 594 18.29 12.64 15.92
CA GLY A 594 18.56 12.29 14.53
C GLY A 594 17.38 11.58 13.86
N ASN A 595 17.14 11.97 12.61
CA ASN A 595 16.05 11.49 11.77
C ASN A 595 16.54 10.36 10.87
N PHE A 596 16.03 9.15 11.10
CA PHE A 596 16.47 7.95 10.40
C PHE A 596 15.29 7.10 9.97
N SER A 597 15.39 6.51 8.79
CA SER A 597 14.40 5.57 8.29
C SER A 597 14.45 4.23 9.04
N PRO A 598 13.34 3.48 9.12
CA PRO A 598 13.35 2.12 9.64
C PRO A 598 14.39 1.20 8.97
N ALA A 599 14.65 1.38 7.67
CA ALA A 599 15.70 0.66 6.96
C ALA A 599 17.11 0.99 7.50
N GLU A 600 17.40 2.26 7.81
CA GLU A 600 18.70 2.63 8.40
C GLU A 600 18.86 2.09 9.81
N MET A 601 17.78 2.10 10.59
CA MET A 601 17.75 1.56 11.94
C MET A 601 18.00 0.06 11.96
N VAL A 602 17.29 -0.73 11.14
CA VAL A 602 17.48 -2.18 11.10
C VAL A 602 18.89 -2.57 10.65
N ARG A 603 19.50 -1.82 9.71
CA ARG A 603 20.91 -2.01 9.31
C ARG A 603 21.88 -1.71 10.45
N GLY A 604 21.65 -0.65 11.23
CA GLY A 604 22.50 -0.37 12.40
C GLY A 604 22.48 -1.52 13.41
N TYR A 605 21.29 -2.04 13.70
CA TYR A 605 21.14 -3.19 14.60
C TYR A 605 21.67 -4.50 14.00
N SER A 606 21.69 -4.66 12.68
CA SER A 606 22.29 -5.84 12.04
C SER A 606 23.79 -5.91 12.22
N VAL A 607 24.48 -4.77 12.27
CA VAL A 607 25.90 -4.73 12.64
C VAL A 607 26.12 -5.25 14.06
N ILE A 608 25.22 -4.94 14.99
CA ILE A 608 25.30 -5.46 16.36
C ILE A 608 25.01 -6.96 16.38
N ALA A 609 23.99 -7.43 15.66
CA ALA A 609 23.64 -8.86 15.61
C ALA A 609 24.75 -9.71 14.97
N ASN A 610 25.28 -9.28 13.83
CA ASN A 610 26.26 -10.00 13.00
C ASN A 610 27.72 -9.64 13.38
N ASP A 611 28.01 -9.59 14.68
CA ASP A 611 29.36 -9.42 15.26
C ASP A 611 30.15 -8.18 14.75
N GLY A 612 29.52 -7.21 14.11
CA GLY A 612 30.17 -6.05 13.53
C GLY A 612 30.36 -6.09 12.01
N PHE A 613 29.83 -7.07 11.29
CA PHE A 613 29.72 -7.03 9.84
C PHE A 613 28.49 -6.25 9.40
N ILE A 614 28.56 -5.63 8.21
CA ILE A 614 27.44 -4.90 7.62
C ILE A 614 27.09 -5.48 6.26
N SER A 615 25.92 -6.10 6.18
CA SER A 615 25.42 -6.69 4.93
C SER A 615 24.52 -5.73 4.17
N ASP A 616 24.68 -5.71 2.84
CA ASP A 616 23.84 -4.90 1.97
C ASP A 616 22.45 -5.55 1.83
N MET A 617 21.42 -4.85 2.32
CA MET A 617 20.06 -5.38 2.40
C MET A 617 19.39 -5.41 1.03
N HIS A 618 18.89 -6.57 0.61
CA HIS A 618 18.29 -6.78 -0.72
C HIS A 618 16.92 -7.47 -0.65
N PHE A 619 16.10 -7.24 -1.68
CA PHE A 619 14.70 -7.71 -1.71
C PHE A 619 14.29 -8.48 -2.97
N VAL A 620 15.16 -8.59 -3.98
CA VAL A 620 14.94 -9.46 -5.15
C VAL A 620 15.97 -10.58 -5.13
N ASP A 621 15.49 -11.82 -5.16
CA ASP A 621 16.31 -13.01 -5.31
C ASP A 621 16.55 -13.32 -6.79
N THR A 622 15.47 -13.52 -7.56
CA THR A 622 15.57 -13.97 -8.96
C THR A 622 14.54 -13.27 -9.85
N ILE A 623 14.91 -12.94 -11.09
CA ILE A 623 14.00 -12.49 -12.16
C ILE A 623 14.07 -13.48 -13.31
N GLN A 624 12.91 -13.95 -13.75
CA GLN A 624 12.77 -14.90 -14.85
C GLN A 624 11.92 -14.29 -15.97
N ASP A 625 12.22 -14.64 -17.20
CA ASP A 625 11.34 -14.36 -18.33
C ASP A 625 10.14 -15.33 -18.37
N ARG A 626 9.32 -15.23 -19.41
CA ARG A 626 8.13 -16.09 -19.58
C ARG A 626 8.43 -17.55 -19.91
N PHE A 627 9.65 -17.87 -20.33
CA PHE A 627 10.11 -19.22 -20.65
C PHE A 627 10.84 -19.88 -19.46
N GLY A 628 11.07 -19.11 -18.38
CA GLY A 628 11.80 -19.55 -17.19
C GLY A 628 13.29 -19.27 -17.26
N ASP A 629 13.76 -18.55 -18.27
CA ASP A 629 15.16 -18.17 -18.39
C ASP A 629 15.50 -17.06 -17.38
N ILE A 630 16.62 -17.22 -16.66
CA ILE A 630 17.05 -16.29 -15.62
C ILE A 630 17.60 -15.02 -16.26
N ILE A 631 16.96 -13.89 -15.93
CA ILE A 631 17.42 -12.54 -16.30
C ILE A 631 18.35 -11.99 -15.21
N PHE A 632 18.02 -12.25 -13.95
CA PHE A 632 18.81 -11.85 -12.78
C PHE A 632 18.74 -12.94 -11.71
N SER A 633 19.85 -13.23 -11.06
CA SER A 633 19.91 -14.05 -9.84
C SER A 633 20.91 -13.43 -8.86
N HIS A 634 20.47 -13.22 -7.62
CA HIS A 634 21.30 -12.72 -6.55
C HIS A 634 22.42 -13.70 -6.19
N ASN A 635 22.14 -15.00 -6.21
CA ASN A 635 23.13 -16.03 -5.96
C ASN A 635 24.25 -16.02 -7.03
N ASP A 636 23.88 -15.93 -8.31
CA ASP A 636 24.85 -15.84 -9.40
C ASP A 636 25.74 -14.61 -9.28
N TYR A 637 25.17 -13.48 -8.86
CA TYR A 637 25.93 -12.26 -8.57
C TYR A 637 26.95 -12.48 -7.44
N ASN A 638 26.55 -13.11 -6.34
CA ASN A 638 27.46 -13.40 -5.22
C ASN A 638 28.59 -14.36 -5.61
N LEU A 639 28.28 -15.41 -6.38
CA LEU A 639 29.29 -16.34 -6.91
C LEU A 639 30.31 -15.63 -7.82
N GLN A 640 29.84 -14.74 -8.70
CA GLN A 640 30.73 -13.95 -9.57
C GLN A 640 31.57 -12.94 -8.78
N LYS A 641 31.00 -12.28 -7.77
CA LYS A 641 31.72 -11.35 -6.89
C LYS A 641 32.85 -12.03 -6.10
N ASN A 642 32.65 -13.27 -5.70
CA ASN A 642 33.69 -14.05 -5.01
C ASN A 642 34.80 -14.52 -5.95
N ASN A 643 34.50 -14.78 -7.22
CA ASN A 643 35.49 -15.19 -8.22
C ASN A 643 36.27 -13.99 -8.82
N ASN A 644 35.69 -12.79 -8.84
CA ASN A 644 36.26 -11.59 -9.46
C ASN A 644 36.97 -10.65 -8.45
N GLU A 645 37.94 -11.16 -7.69
CA GLU A 645 38.89 -10.29 -6.96
C GLU A 645 39.84 -9.50 -7.90
N LEU A 646 39.69 -9.63 -9.22
CA LEU A 646 40.52 -8.98 -10.24
C LEU A 646 39.68 -8.14 -11.23
N ASN A 647 38.97 -7.12 -10.75
CA ASN A 647 38.48 -6.05 -11.64
C ASN A 647 39.50 -4.91 -11.67
N ALA A 648 40.34 -4.90 -12.72
CA ALA A 648 41.40 -3.92 -12.94
C ALA A 648 40.92 -2.47 -13.17
N PHE A 649 39.60 -2.24 -13.30
CA PHE A 649 39.01 -0.93 -13.64
C PHE A 649 37.68 -0.67 -12.89
N PRO A 650 37.72 -0.21 -11.62
CA PRO A 650 36.53 0.05 -10.80
C PRO A 650 35.59 1.16 -11.32
N TRP A 651 36.08 2.02 -12.22
CA TRP A 651 35.33 3.15 -12.78
C TRP A 651 34.57 2.81 -14.07
N LEU A 652 34.68 1.57 -14.57
CA LEU A 652 33.98 1.16 -15.79
C LEU A 652 32.55 0.75 -15.44
N ASP A 653 31.66 1.74 -15.32
CA ASP A 653 30.23 1.50 -15.11
C ASP A 653 29.59 1.06 -16.44
N THR A 654 29.70 -0.23 -16.76
CA THR A 654 29.11 -0.78 -17.99
C THR A 654 27.61 -1.02 -17.79
N VAL A 655 26.86 -0.91 -18.88
CA VAL A 655 25.43 -1.25 -18.90
C VAL A 655 25.18 -2.67 -18.35
N GLU A 656 26.08 -3.62 -18.63
CA GLU A 656 25.97 -4.99 -18.14
C GLU A 656 26.17 -5.11 -16.61
N MET A 657 27.11 -4.34 -16.03
CA MET A 657 27.31 -4.30 -14.57
C MET A 657 26.11 -3.67 -13.85
N ASN A 658 25.53 -2.62 -14.42
CA ASN A 658 24.31 -2.01 -13.87
C ASN A 658 23.09 -2.93 -13.95
N ILE A 659 23.00 -3.79 -14.97
CA ILE A 659 21.92 -4.78 -15.10
C ILE A 659 22.01 -5.85 -14.01
N LYS A 660 23.21 -6.34 -13.72
CA LYS A 660 23.44 -7.48 -12.80
C LYS A 660 23.58 -7.09 -11.31
N ARG A 661 23.49 -5.80 -10.95
CA ARG A 661 23.62 -5.35 -9.55
C ARG A 661 22.47 -5.85 -8.66
N PRO A 662 22.68 -6.16 -7.38
CA PRO A 662 21.59 -6.50 -6.46
C PRO A 662 20.54 -5.40 -6.34
N TYR A 663 19.32 -5.79 -6.00
CA TYR A 663 18.22 -4.88 -5.69
C TYR A 663 18.25 -4.54 -4.21
N ASN A 664 19.03 -3.51 -3.87
CA ASN A 664 19.22 -3.09 -2.49
C ASN A 664 18.19 -2.04 -2.09
N ILE A 665 17.73 -2.11 -0.84
CA ILE A 665 16.77 -1.14 -0.29
C ILE A 665 17.42 0.22 0.06
N LEU A 666 18.68 0.19 0.49
CA LEU A 666 19.51 1.35 0.75
C LEU A 666 20.69 1.37 -0.22
N LYS A 667 21.37 2.51 -0.32
CA LYS A 667 22.63 2.60 -1.05
C LYS A 667 23.63 1.56 -0.49
N PRO A 668 24.16 0.66 -1.33
CA PRO A 668 25.05 -0.40 -0.86
C PRO A 668 26.40 0.18 -0.40
N LEU A 669 26.95 -0.39 0.66
CA LEU A 669 28.24 -0.02 1.24
C LEU A 669 29.37 -0.94 0.77
N ASN A 670 29.05 -2.16 0.29
CA ASN A 670 30.01 -3.13 -0.24
C ASN A 670 31.21 -3.42 0.69
N LYS A 671 30.98 -3.48 2.00
CA LYS A 671 32.03 -3.79 2.98
C LYS A 671 32.11 -5.31 3.20
N LYS A 672 33.30 -5.88 2.95
CA LYS A 672 33.60 -7.29 3.25
C LYS A 672 34.23 -7.47 4.64
N GLU A 673 34.94 -6.45 5.10
CA GLU A 673 35.59 -6.45 6.40
C GLU A 673 34.62 -5.96 7.49
N ARG A 674 34.92 -6.37 8.72
CA ARG A 674 34.19 -5.97 9.90
C ARG A 674 34.28 -4.45 10.07
N VAL A 675 33.14 -3.78 10.30
CA VAL A 675 33.08 -2.32 10.46
C VAL A 675 33.25 -1.87 11.89
N ILE A 676 32.92 -2.71 12.88
CA ILE A 676 33.20 -2.48 14.31
C ILE A 676 33.88 -3.71 14.91
N ASP A 677 34.58 -3.56 16.03
CA ASP A 677 35.19 -4.71 16.72
C ASP A 677 34.11 -5.69 17.23
N ALA A 678 34.32 -7.00 17.01
CA ALA A 678 33.41 -8.06 17.45
C ALA A 678 33.22 -8.07 18.97
N ARG A 679 34.24 -7.69 19.73
CA ARG A 679 34.18 -7.60 21.18
C ARG A 679 33.23 -6.49 21.62
N ILE A 680 33.23 -5.35 20.94
CA ILE A 680 32.30 -4.24 21.19
C ILE A 680 30.86 -4.65 20.83
N SER A 681 30.69 -5.33 19.70
CA SER A 681 29.40 -5.92 19.33
C SER A 681 28.89 -6.88 20.41
N TYR A 682 29.75 -7.78 20.92
CA TYR A 682 29.41 -8.71 22.00
C TYR A 682 28.98 -8.01 23.30
N LEU A 683 29.75 -7.01 23.76
CA LEU A 683 29.38 -6.20 24.94
C LEU A 683 28.01 -5.52 24.74
N MET A 684 27.76 -4.98 23.55
CA MET A 684 26.48 -4.36 23.23
C MET A 684 25.34 -5.39 23.22
N LYS A 685 25.56 -6.55 22.61
CA LYS A 685 24.59 -7.65 22.59
C LYS A 685 24.21 -8.09 24.00
N ASP A 686 25.19 -8.26 24.87
CA ASP A 686 24.95 -8.66 26.27
C ASP A 686 24.09 -7.62 27.02
N VAL A 687 24.37 -6.32 26.87
CA VAL A 687 23.54 -5.27 27.49
C VAL A 687 22.11 -5.26 26.94
N LEU A 688 21.94 -5.41 25.62
CA LEU A 688 20.62 -5.42 24.98
C LEU A 688 19.82 -6.69 25.28
N LYS A 689 20.47 -7.85 25.44
CA LYS A 689 19.86 -9.08 25.98
C LYS A 689 19.45 -8.86 27.45
N GLY A 690 20.28 -8.18 28.24
CA GLY A 690 19.96 -7.76 29.61
C GLY A 690 18.71 -6.88 29.70
N PHE A 691 18.53 -5.93 28.77
CA PHE A 691 17.29 -5.14 28.66
C PHE A 691 16.06 -6.01 28.44
N MET A 692 16.17 -7.03 27.58
CA MET A 692 15.07 -7.96 27.29
C MET A 692 14.79 -8.97 28.40
N LYS A 693 15.64 -9.07 29.43
CA LYS A 693 15.42 -9.90 30.63
C LYS A 693 14.83 -9.13 31.81
N ASN A 694 14.97 -7.81 31.83
CA ASN A 694 14.66 -6.97 32.98
C ASN A 694 13.55 -5.93 32.69
N GLY A 695 12.97 -5.37 33.74
CA GLY A 695 12.03 -4.24 33.63
C GLY A 695 10.73 -4.55 32.88
N VAL A 696 10.21 -3.56 32.14
CA VAL A 696 8.96 -3.70 31.37
C VAL A 696 9.14 -4.65 30.19
N ALA A 697 10.25 -4.54 29.46
CA ALA A 697 10.54 -5.40 28.32
C ALA A 697 10.65 -6.86 28.74
N GLY A 698 11.40 -7.18 29.79
CA GLY A 698 11.49 -8.53 30.34
C GLY A 698 10.17 -9.13 30.81
N ARG A 699 9.28 -8.33 31.42
CA ARG A 699 7.94 -8.80 31.78
C ARG A 699 7.10 -9.13 30.55
N LYS A 700 7.17 -8.33 29.49
CA LYS A 700 6.41 -8.53 28.25
C LYS A 700 7.00 -9.65 27.39
N SER A 701 8.32 -9.86 27.37
CA SER A 701 8.97 -10.89 26.56
C SER A 701 8.98 -12.28 27.21
N LYS A 702 8.68 -12.38 28.52
CA LYS A 702 8.78 -13.63 29.29
C LYS A 702 8.07 -14.83 28.65
N PHE A 703 6.96 -14.62 27.94
CA PHE A 703 6.22 -15.69 27.30
C PHE A 703 6.98 -16.37 26.15
N LEU A 704 7.96 -15.69 25.55
CA LEU A 704 8.81 -16.25 24.50
C LEU A 704 9.75 -17.34 25.03
N ASN A 705 10.07 -17.33 26.33
CA ASN A 705 11.00 -18.27 26.97
C ASN A 705 12.35 -18.39 26.22
N ARG A 706 12.89 -17.24 25.78
CA ARG A 706 14.15 -17.11 25.05
C ARG A 706 15.07 -16.12 25.76
N GLU A 707 16.37 -16.41 25.75
CA GLU A 707 17.40 -15.60 26.43
C GLU A 707 18.43 -15.00 25.47
N ASP A 708 18.34 -15.35 24.20
CA ASP A 708 19.24 -15.00 23.11
C ASP A 708 18.68 -13.90 22.21
N ILE A 709 17.69 -13.17 22.70
CA ILE A 709 17.12 -12.00 22.03
C ILE A 709 17.54 -10.72 22.75
N GLY A 710 17.90 -9.70 21.96
CA GLY A 710 18.25 -8.38 22.46
C GLY A 710 17.44 -7.30 21.76
N GLY A 711 17.33 -6.12 22.35
CA GLY A 711 16.70 -5.00 21.68
C GLY A 711 16.61 -3.75 22.53
N LYS A 712 16.04 -2.70 21.95
CA LYS A 712 15.91 -1.40 22.61
C LYS A 712 14.64 -0.69 22.17
N THR A 713 13.95 -0.11 23.14
CA THR A 713 12.85 0.82 22.93
C THR A 713 13.35 2.21 22.54
N GLY A 714 12.61 2.87 21.66
CA GLY A 714 12.72 4.31 21.39
C GLY A 714 11.39 5.00 21.62
N THR A 715 11.44 6.16 22.24
CA THR A 715 10.32 7.10 22.37
C THR A 715 10.90 8.49 22.17
N THR A 716 10.25 9.31 21.36
CA THR A 716 10.60 10.72 21.15
C THR A 716 9.87 11.61 22.15
N ASN A 717 10.20 12.91 22.16
CA ASN A 717 9.40 13.87 22.92
C ASN A 717 7.94 13.86 22.44
N ASP A 718 7.02 14.11 23.37
CA ASP A 718 5.56 14.09 23.17
C ASP A 718 5.03 12.80 22.54
N SER A 719 5.81 11.70 22.58
CA SER A 719 5.45 10.41 22.01
C SER A 719 4.98 10.48 20.55
N VAL A 720 5.56 11.40 19.77
CA VAL A 720 5.31 11.54 18.33
C VAL A 720 5.73 10.30 17.53
N SER A 721 6.79 9.63 17.99
CA SER A 721 7.28 8.38 17.39
C SER A 721 7.71 7.41 18.47
N THR A 722 7.29 6.16 18.29
CA THR A 722 7.70 5.04 19.12
C THR A 722 8.37 3.98 18.26
N TRP A 723 9.41 3.38 18.82
CA TRP A 723 10.28 2.44 18.12
C TRP A 723 10.55 1.22 18.98
N PHE A 724 10.76 0.11 18.31
CA PHE A 724 11.47 -1.02 18.87
C PHE A 724 12.38 -1.61 17.81
N SER A 725 13.68 -1.69 18.10
CA SER A 725 14.64 -2.41 17.26
C SER A 725 15.26 -3.52 18.09
N GLY A 726 15.18 -4.74 17.59
CA GLY A 726 15.65 -5.92 18.29
C GLY A 726 16.11 -7.00 17.35
N PHE A 727 16.82 -7.97 17.90
CA PHE A 727 17.49 -9.01 17.16
C PHE A 727 17.49 -10.35 17.88
N HIS A 728 17.54 -11.38 17.06
CA HIS A 728 18.22 -12.65 17.25
C HIS A 728 19.44 -12.64 16.31
N ASP A 729 20.44 -13.50 16.52
CA ASP A 729 21.66 -13.48 15.70
C ASP A 729 21.38 -13.72 14.20
N ASP A 730 20.38 -14.55 13.88
CA ASP A 730 19.92 -14.78 12.49
C ASP A 730 18.80 -13.86 12.00
N LEU A 731 18.32 -12.91 12.82
CA LEU A 731 17.13 -12.12 12.50
C LEU A 731 17.11 -10.77 13.20
N VAL A 732 17.03 -9.67 12.44
CA VAL A 732 16.92 -8.32 12.99
C VAL A 732 15.64 -7.68 12.51
N THR A 733 14.85 -7.14 13.44
CA THR A 733 13.56 -6.51 13.13
C THR A 733 13.46 -5.15 13.80
N THR A 734 13.03 -4.16 13.02
CA THR A 734 12.70 -2.82 13.49
C THR A 734 11.23 -2.54 13.24
N VAL A 735 10.55 -2.04 14.27
CA VAL A 735 9.17 -1.55 14.25
C VAL A 735 9.16 -0.06 14.57
N TRP A 736 8.40 0.70 13.81
CA TRP A 736 8.07 2.10 14.08
C TRP A 736 6.55 2.28 14.12
N VAL A 737 6.07 3.13 15.02
CA VAL A 737 4.68 3.60 15.08
C VAL A 737 4.67 5.11 15.31
N GLY A 738 3.83 5.82 14.57
CA GLY A 738 3.70 7.28 14.64
C GLY A 738 2.56 7.79 13.76
N THR A 739 2.43 9.10 13.61
CA THR A 739 1.49 9.74 12.69
C THR A 739 2.26 10.53 11.63
N ASP A 740 1.69 10.64 10.43
CA ASP A 740 2.36 11.36 9.32
C ASP A 740 2.40 12.88 9.53
N ASP A 741 1.49 13.41 10.35
CA ASP A 741 1.42 14.83 10.71
C ASP A 741 2.26 15.17 11.97
N PHE A 742 2.99 14.19 12.50
CA PHE A 742 3.80 14.30 13.72
C PHE A 742 3.00 14.68 14.98
N SER A 743 1.70 14.39 15.01
CA SER A 743 0.89 14.47 16.22
C SER A 743 1.32 13.44 17.28
N SER A 744 1.04 13.74 18.55
CA SER A 744 1.35 12.84 19.66
C SER A 744 0.52 11.55 19.57
N LEU A 745 1.14 10.41 19.90
CA LEU A 745 0.41 9.15 20.13
C LEU A 745 -0.29 9.11 21.50
N GLY A 746 -0.02 10.08 22.39
CA GLY A 746 -0.52 10.14 23.75
C GLY A 746 0.62 10.06 24.78
N LYS A 747 0.45 10.73 25.91
CA LYS A 747 1.48 10.91 26.95
C LYS A 747 1.97 9.61 27.59
N ASP A 748 1.11 8.58 27.58
CA ASP A 748 1.37 7.27 28.19
C ASP A 748 1.87 6.26 27.14
N GLU A 749 2.13 6.71 25.91
CA GLU A 749 2.66 5.87 24.84
C GLU A 749 4.17 5.90 24.77
N PHE A 750 4.76 4.72 24.75
CA PHE A 750 6.20 4.52 24.69
C PHE A 750 6.52 3.41 23.68
N GLY A 751 7.80 3.28 23.28
CA GLY A 751 8.26 2.12 22.52
C GLY A 751 7.87 0.77 23.16
N SER A 752 7.71 0.71 24.49
CA SER A 752 7.26 -0.48 25.21
C SER A 752 5.75 -0.75 25.16
N THR A 753 4.90 0.22 24.80
CA THR A 753 3.43 0.09 24.83
C THR A 753 2.84 -0.34 23.51
N ILE A 754 3.45 0.01 22.37
CA ILE A 754 2.93 -0.31 21.02
C ILE A 754 3.98 -1.05 20.17
N ALA A 755 5.14 -0.43 19.90
CA ALA A 755 6.14 -0.99 19.00
C ALA A 755 6.75 -2.33 19.49
N LEU A 756 7.04 -2.46 20.78
CA LEU A 756 7.54 -3.70 21.38
C LEU A 756 6.53 -4.85 21.28
N PRO A 757 5.24 -4.71 21.66
CA PRO A 757 4.24 -5.76 21.43
C PRO A 757 4.17 -6.25 19.99
N ILE A 758 4.18 -5.35 19.00
CA ILE A 758 4.20 -5.74 17.56
C ILE A 758 5.41 -6.63 17.28
N TRP A 759 6.59 -6.21 17.75
CA TRP A 759 7.83 -6.98 17.57
C TRP A 759 7.77 -8.33 18.29
N LEU A 760 7.25 -8.40 19.52
CA LEU A 760 7.15 -9.63 20.30
C LEU A 760 6.22 -10.66 19.63
N ASN A 761 5.07 -10.21 19.12
CA ASN A 761 4.12 -11.08 18.43
C ASN A 761 4.73 -11.66 17.14
N TYR A 762 5.47 -10.84 16.38
CA TYR A 762 6.21 -11.30 15.21
C TYR A 762 7.33 -12.29 15.56
N MET A 763 8.10 -11.99 16.61
CA MET A 763 9.21 -12.84 17.06
C MET A 763 8.75 -14.16 17.68
N ASP A 764 7.59 -14.21 18.34
CA ASP A 764 7.02 -15.46 18.85
C ASP A 764 6.85 -16.51 17.75
N TYR A 765 6.47 -16.07 16.55
CA TYR A 765 6.39 -16.94 15.39
C TYR A 765 7.78 -17.33 14.88
N LYS A 766 8.68 -16.36 14.66
CA LYS A 766 10.00 -16.62 14.05
C LYS A 766 10.90 -17.48 14.94
N LEU A 767 10.91 -17.24 16.24
CA LEU A 767 11.77 -17.93 17.21
C LEU A 767 11.45 -19.43 17.34
N ARG A 768 10.26 -19.88 16.90
CA ARG A 768 9.91 -21.32 16.86
C ARG A 768 10.75 -22.11 15.87
N THR A 769 11.29 -21.43 14.85
CA THR A 769 12.09 -22.04 13.78
C THR A 769 13.58 -21.76 13.92
N LEU A 770 13.96 -20.73 14.68
CA LEU A 770 15.35 -20.35 14.90
C LEU A 770 15.96 -21.15 16.03
N GLU A 771 17.16 -21.69 15.80
CA GLU A 771 17.93 -22.36 16.84
C GLU A 771 18.23 -21.40 18.00
N ILE A 772 18.43 -21.93 19.21
CA ILE A 772 18.85 -21.10 20.34
C ILE A 772 20.33 -20.78 20.13
N SER A 773 20.66 -19.50 19.97
CA SER A 773 22.04 -19.09 19.78
C SER A 773 22.89 -19.41 21.02
N LYS A 774 24.08 -19.96 20.78
CA LYS A 774 25.11 -20.24 21.78
C LYS A 774 26.34 -19.42 21.44
N GLU A 775 26.25 -18.11 21.64
CA GLU A 775 27.40 -17.23 21.43
C GLU A 775 28.56 -17.61 22.34
N ALA A 776 29.72 -17.82 21.73
CA ALA A 776 30.98 -17.88 22.46
C ALA A 776 31.43 -16.46 22.79
N ILE A 777 32.00 -16.27 23.98
CA ILE A 777 32.69 -15.03 24.33
C ILE A 777 33.89 -14.90 23.37
N PRO A 778 34.03 -13.79 22.62
CA PRO A 778 35.20 -13.55 21.79
C PRO A 778 36.52 -13.63 22.56
N GLU A 779 37.62 -13.93 21.86
CA GLU A 779 38.97 -13.82 22.43
C GLU A 779 39.22 -12.38 22.94
N ASP A 780 40.11 -12.24 23.92
CA ASP A 780 40.48 -10.96 24.55
C ASP A 780 39.32 -10.22 25.26
N ILE A 781 38.33 -10.96 25.75
CA ILE A 781 37.33 -10.50 26.73
C ILE A 781 37.50 -11.25 28.04
N SER A 782 37.62 -10.50 29.13
CA SER A 782 37.79 -11.03 30.48
C SER A 782 36.58 -10.74 31.35
N PHE A 783 36.24 -11.68 32.23
CA PHE A 783 35.24 -11.48 33.28
C PHE A 783 35.95 -11.01 34.54
N VAL A 784 35.77 -9.74 34.90
CA VAL A 784 36.55 -9.08 35.95
C VAL A 784 35.67 -8.72 37.14
N ARG A 785 36.24 -8.78 38.34
CA ARG A 785 35.58 -8.33 39.56
C ARG A 785 35.59 -6.80 39.59
N VAL A 786 34.41 -6.21 39.76
CA VAL A 786 34.21 -4.76 39.78
C VAL A 786 33.63 -4.33 41.12
N ASN A 787 34.20 -3.28 41.71
CA ASN A 787 33.64 -2.63 42.89
C ASN A 787 32.35 -1.88 42.50
N LYS A 788 31.24 -2.17 43.20
CA LYS A 788 29.94 -1.58 42.86
C LYS A 788 29.88 -0.05 43.04
N SER A 789 30.66 0.49 43.98
CA SER A 789 30.63 1.92 44.32
C SER A 789 31.51 2.77 43.42
N THR A 790 32.63 2.22 42.91
CA THR A 790 33.58 2.96 42.06
C THR A 790 33.49 2.59 40.58
N GLY A 791 32.97 1.40 40.24
CA GLY A 791 32.98 0.88 38.87
C GLY A 791 34.36 0.44 38.37
N GLU A 792 35.37 0.49 39.25
CA GLU A 792 36.74 0.09 38.96
C GLU A 792 36.98 -1.39 39.28
N ILE A 793 38.05 -1.94 38.70
CA ILE A 793 38.48 -3.31 38.95
C ILE A 793 38.92 -3.45 40.41
N ASP A 794 38.42 -4.48 41.08
CA ASP A 794 38.67 -4.73 42.50
C ASP A 794 39.28 -6.11 42.70
N ASN A 795 40.58 -6.16 42.96
CA ASN A 795 41.32 -7.40 43.17
C ASN A 795 41.27 -7.88 44.63
N ASP A 796 40.90 -7.02 45.58
CA ASP A 796 41.20 -7.20 47.01
C ASP A 796 39.97 -7.12 47.94
N SER A 797 38.84 -6.53 47.51
CA SER A 797 37.67 -6.36 48.38
C SER A 797 36.97 -7.67 48.72
N LYS A 798 36.52 -7.76 49.98
CA LYS A 798 35.72 -8.86 50.52
C LYS A 798 34.21 -8.58 50.51
N ASP A 799 33.75 -7.35 50.26
CA ASP A 799 32.32 -6.99 50.30
C ASP A 799 31.94 -5.95 49.20
N ASP A 800 30.78 -6.15 48.57
CA ASP A 800 30.11 -5.32 47.54
C ASP A 800 30.78 -5.22 46.13
N PHE A 801 30.97 -6.38 45.49
CA PHE A 801 31.40 -6.49 44.09
C PHE A 801 30.36 -7.19 43.21
N TYR A 802 30.48 -7.00 41.90
CA TYR A 802 29.84 -7.84 40.89
C TYR A 802 30.87 -8.21 39.81
N PHE A 803 30.52 -9.13 38.93
CA PHE A 803 31.36 -9.42 37.79
C PHE A 803 30.82 -8.77 36.53
N GLU A 804 31.74 -8.29 35.70
CA GLU A 804 31.43 -7.58 34.48
C GLU A 804 32.42 -7.93 33.37
N LEU A 805 31.99 -7.80 32.11
CA LEU A 805 32.80 -8.04 30.93
C LEU A 805 33.69 -6.82 30.62
N PHE A 806 34.98 -7.09 30.38
CA PHE A 806 35.98 -6.09 30.02
C PHE A 806 36.74 -6.55 28.78
N LEU A 807 37.16 -5.59 27.95
CA LEU A 807 38.21 -5.82 26.97
C LEU A 807 39.54 -6.03 27.72
N GLU A 808 40.34 -7.01 27.31
CA GLU A 808 41.57 -7.37 28.03
C GLU A 808 42.57 -6.20 28.11
N GLU A 809 42.62 -5.34 27.10
CA GLU A 809 43.43 -4.11 27.12
C GLU A 809 43.00 -3.09 28.19
N ASN A 810 41.78 -3.21 28.73
CA ASN A 810 41.26 -2.32 29.77
C ASN A 810 41.43 -2.91 31.19
N VAL A 811 42.02 -4.10 31.32
CA VAL A 811 42.17 -4.80 32.62
C VAL A 811 43.48 -4.42 33.33
N ASN A 812 44.49 -3.92 32.61
CA ASN A 812 45.85 -3.69 33.11
C ASN A 812 46.22 -2.22 33.33
#